data_AF-F2RZ56-F1
#
_entry.id   AF-F2RZ56-F1
#
_cell.length_a   1.000
_cell.length_b   1.000
_cell.length_c   1.000
_cell.angle_alpha   90.00
_cell.angle_beta   90.00
_cell.angle_gamma   90.00
#
_symmetry.space_group_name_H-M   'P 1'
#
loop_
_entity.id
_entity.type
_entity.pdbx_description
1 polymer ?
#
loop_
_entity_poly.entity_id
_entity_poly.type
_entity_poly.pdbx_seq_one_letter_code
_entity_poly.pdbx_strand_id
1 'polypeptide(L)'
;MAAVDDDGAAPSFSEPLDLVRLSLDEVVFVKLRGDRELKGRLHAYDSHCNIVLGDVEETIYIVEENEAGEETIKTIKKQEEMLFVRGTSRHSLMFFYFSNSLHRVDRSGDGDEYQKAMPTTDGRVLMTMKMSNIGSHRRRRGANGSRHALSPFHAPIQSPSGNTSLSEFAEYVEKQQEKRYLRSQNRGGSVAPSDSGYSTTAISTAHDDHSELDILDELGLSDHPTSVQLKDLLLDDSPDAESTLSRITSVVKGRLEEGQGETIFDLGQEDNGDWMGFNKEQWDYALDRLRQAARELRADCRVLLTYNVGGPEEAETKSDRIKCAYGKVLIRQAPETVENVIETRIAVVGNVDAGKSTLLGVLVKGKLDDGRGKARVKLFRHKHEIETGRTSSVGMEIMGFDTHGEIVGHGQARKQTWEEIGRHSAKVISFSDLAGHERYLRTTVFGMLSSSPNYCLLMVAANNGLIGMSKEHLGIALSLNVPVMVVITKIDICPPHILQQTVKQLTGILKSPGAHKIPIFIKSREDTVNTATQFVNHRICPIFQVSNVTGECIDLVQTFLNMLPHHGRYDSGAPLEFLVNDTFSVPFVGTVVSGVVKAGAVHTGDPVLVGPDSLGQFKNTVIKSIERKRIHVHACSAGQSASFALKGVRRKDVRKGMVVLPKLDRPPKVYREFVAEVLILSHATTIKPKYQAMLHVGAVSQTCAIIDIDRDFIRTGDRALVAFRFIQRPEFLSVGDRILFREGRTKGLGIVKEVSYDPNVPLNPEKRTAPSTDQGKTA
;
A
#
# COMPACT_ATOMS: atom_id res chain seq x y z
N MET A 1 -36.99 -6.04 -11.77
CA MET A 1 -37.78 -7.19 -11.29
C MET A 1 -36.80 -8.26 -10.86
N ALA A 2 -36.66 -8.48 -9.55
CA ALA A 2 -35.80 -9.50 -8.98
C ALA A 2 -36.67 -10.36 -8.04
N ALA A 3 -36.67 -11.67 -8.28
CA ALA A 3 -37.35 -12.66 -7.45
C ALA A 3 -36.54 -12.91 -6.17
N VAL A 4 -37.26 -13.09 -5.07
CA VAL A 4 -36.78 -13.38 -3.72
C VAL A 4 -36.94 -14.88 -3.51
N ASP A 5 -35.85 -15.57 -3.16
CA ASP A 5 -35.92 -16.90 -2.56
C ASP A 5 -35.93 -16.73 -1.03
N ASP A 6 -37.01 -17.22 -0.44
CA ASP A 6 -37.34 -17.27 0.98
C ASP A 6 -36.83 -18.59 1.56
N ASP A 7 -36.00 -18.55 2.59
CA ASP A 7 -35.74 -19.67 3.48
C ASP A 7 -35.59 -19.11 4.90
N GLY A 8 -36.69 -19.21 5.64
CA GLY A 8 -36.92 -18.60 6.93
C GLY A 8 -36.22 -19.31 8.09
N ALA A 9 -35.32 -18.58 8.74
CA ALA A 9 -35.04 -18.73 10.16
C ALA A 9 -34.81 -17.33 10.75
N ALA A 10 -35.80 -16.81 11.48
CA ALA A 10 -35.71 -15.50 12.12
C ALA A 10 -34.76 -15.57 13.34
N PRO A 11 -33.80 -14.64 13.48
CA PRO A 11 -33.02 -14.54 14.71
C PRO A 11 -33.91 -14.03 15.86
N SER A 12 -33.95 -14.75 16.97
CA SER A 12 -34.62 -14.33 18.19
C SER A 12 -33.85 -13.19 18.87
N PHE A 13 -34.51 -12.06 19.17
CA PHE A 13 -33.90 -10.87 19.78
C PHE A 13 -34.16 -10.85 21.29
N SER A 14 -33.11 -10.86 22.11
CA SER A 14 -33.23 -10.87 23.58
C SER A 14 -32.80 -9.57 24.26
N GLU A 15 -32.09 -8.63 23.60
CA GLU A 15 -31.61 -7.41 24.27
C GLU A 15 -31.81 -6.10 23.46
N PRO A 16 -32.20 -4.98 24.11
CA PRO A 16 -32.36 -3.67 23.47
C PRO A 16 -31.13 -3.12 22.73
N LEU A 17 -29.94 -3.51 23.18
CA LEU A 17 -28.67 -3.08 22.57
C LEU A 17 -28.40 -3.77 21.23
N ASP A 18 -29.03 -4.92 20.96
CA ASP A 18 -28.88 -5.63 19.68
C ASP A 18 -29.60 -4.90 18.54
N LEU A 19 -30.67 -4.17 18.82
CA LEU A 19 -31.32 -3.30 17.83
C LEU A 19 -30.47 -2.07 17.50
N VAL A 20 -29.86 -1.44 18.52
CA VAL A 20 -28.90 -0.34 18.32
C VAL A 20 -27.68 -0.82 17.53
N ARG A 21 -27.24 -2.06 17.77
CA ARG A 21 -26.18 -2.73 17.01
C ARG A 21 -26.49 -2.87 15.54
N LEU A 22 -27.72 -3.25 15.22
CA LEU A 22 -28.18 -3.47 13.85
C LEU A 22 -28.36 -2.16 13.08
N SER A 23 -28.61 -1.05 13.78
CA SER A 23 -28.78 0.28 13.19
C SER A 23 -27.50 1.12 13.13
N LEU A 24 -26.32 0.51 13.29
CA LEU A 24 -25.06 1.17 12.96
C LEU A 24 -25.08 1.61 11.48
N ASP A 25 -24.64 2.83 11.22
CA ASP A 25 -24.70 3.51 9.93
C ASP A 25 -26.11 3.80 9.38
N GLU A 26 -27.18 3.59 10.16
CA GLU A 26 -28.56 4.01 9.82
C GLU A 26 -28.92 5.35 10.47
N VAL A 27 -29.96 6.01 9.96
CA VAL A 27 -30.52 7.23 10.57
C VAL A 27 -31.43 6.82 11.72
N VAL A 28 -31.09 7.28 12.93
CA VAL A 28 -31.83 7.02 14.16
C VAL A 28 -32.44 8.31 14.70
N PHE A 29 -33.57 8.16 15.37
CA PHE A 29 -34.20 9.26 16.12
C PHE A 29 -34.02 9.01 17.62
N VAL A 30 -33.49 10.01 18.32
CA VAL A 30 -33.22 9.96 19.75
C VAL A 30 -34.00 11.08 20.43
N LYS A 31 -34.98 10.72 21.27
CA LYS A 31 -35.69 11.70 22.10
C LYS A 31 -34.94 11.92 23.41
N LEU A 32 -34.57 13.17 23.65
CA LEU A 32 -33.91 13.63 24.88
C LEU A 32 -34.93 14.25 25.84
N ARG A 33 -34.53 14.43 27.10
CA ARG A 33 -35.32 15.18 28.08
C ARG A 33 -35.34 16.69 27.75
N GLY A 34 -36.45 17.34 28.10
CA GLY A 34 -36.67 18.78 27.89
C GLY A 34 -37.12 19.10 26.46
N ASP A 35 -38.02 18.28 25.91
CA ASP A 35 -38.62 18.43 24.59
C ASP A 35 -37.59 18.68 23.48
N ARG A 36 -36.55 17.85 23.49
CA ARG A 36 -35.47 17.85 22.49
C ARG A 36 -35.47 16.53 21.74
N GLU A 37 -35.36 16.60 20.43
CA GLU A 37 -35.30 15.45 19.54
C GLU A 37 -34.08 15.56 18.64
N LEU A 38 -33.33 14.47 18.51
CA LEU A 38 -32.19 14.37 17.61
C LEU A 38 -32.51 13.38 16.50
N LYS A 39 -32.21 13.76 15.26
CA LYS A 39 -32.24 12.88 14.10
C LYS A 39 -30.85 12.88 13.50
N GLY A 40 -30.18 11.74 13.44
CA GLY A 40 -28.82 11.66 12.91
C GLY A 40 -28.40 10.25 12.60
N ARG A 41 -27.30 10.10 11.86
CA ARG A 41 -26.73 8.80 11.49
C ARG A 41 -25.92 8.23 12.65
N LEU A 42 -26.22 7.00 13.06
CA LEU A 42 -25.55 6.34 14.18
C LEU A 42 -24.16 5.83 13.77
N HIS A 43 -23.09 6.43 14.28
CA HIS A 43 -21.71 6.02 13.96
C HIS A 43 -21.09 5.10 15.01
N ALA A 44 -21.41 5.31 16.28
CA ALA A 44 -20.88 4.49 17.37
C ALA A 44 -21.83 4.53 18.56
N TYR A 45 -21.83 3.44 19.33
CA TYR A 45 -22.48 3.38 20.63
C TYR A 45 -21.68 2.49 21.59
N ASP A 46 -21.92 2.61 22.89
CA ASP A 46 -21.39 1.70 23.90
C ASP A 46 -22.49 1.09 24.77
N SER A 47 -22.10 0.20 25.70
CA SER A 47 -23.02 -0.45 26.64
C SER A 47 -23.70 0.50 27.63
N HIS A 48 -23.24 1.75 27.72
CA HIS A 48 -23.83 2.79 28.56
C HIS A 48 -24.76 3.72 27.79
N CYS A 49 -25.07 3.41 26.53
CA CYS A 49 -25.84 4.27 25.62
C CYS A 49 -25.19 5.64 25.40
N ASN A 50 -23.86 5.74 25.48
CA ASN A 50 -23.15 6.85 24.86
C ASN A 50 -23.19 6.65 23.35
N ILE A 51 -23.58 7.68 22.61
CA ILE A 51 -23.84 7.58 21.18
C ILE A 51 -23.12 8.70 20.44
N VAL A 52 -22.52 8.36 19.30
CA VAL A 52 -22.00 9.32 18.32
C VAL A 52 -22.96 9.35 17.14
N LEU A 53 -23.60 10.49 16.92
CA LEU A 53 -24.43 10.75 15.75
C LEU A 53 -23.68 11.67 14.78
N GLY A 54 -23.77 11.42 13.48
CA GLY A 54 -23.31 12.28 12.41
C GLY A 54 -24.48 12.86 11.62
N ASP A 55 -24.27 13.99 10.96
CA ASP A 55 -25.30 14.70 10.17
C ASP A 55 -26.59 14.93 10.99
N VAL A 56 -26.45 15.55 12.16
CA VAL A 56 -27.49 15.61 13.20
C VAL A 56 -28.36 16.85 13.05
N GLU A 57 -29.67 16.62 12.94
CA GLU A 57 -30.70 17.64 13.11
C GLU A 57 -31.25 17.57 14.54
N GLU A 58 -30.97 18.58 15.34
CA GLU A 58 -31.55 18.78 16.66
C GLU A 58 -32.79 19.67 16.57
N THR A 59 -33.91 19.22 17.14
CA THR A 59 -35.17 19.97 17.26
C THR A 59 -35.49 20.20 18.73
N ILE A 60 -35.67 21.46 19.14
CA ILE A 60 -36.02 21.88 20.50
C ILE A 60 -37.41 22.52 20.48
N TYR A 61 -38.34 22.01 21.27
CA TYR A 61 -39.66 22.60 21.47
C TYR A 61 -39.65 23.48 22.73
N ILE A 62 -40.06 24.73 22.59
CA ILE A 62 -40.17 25.70 23.69
C ILE A 62 -41.64 26.08 23.80
N VAL A 63 -42.23 25.87 24.97
CA VAL A 63 -43.59 26.33 25.28
C VAL A 63 -43.48 27.76 25.81
N GLU A 64 -44.08 28.71 25.11
CA GLU A 64 -44.22 30.10 25.56
C GLU A 64 -45.68 30.38 25.89
N GLU A 65 -45.95 30.88 27.09
CA GLU A 65 -47.26 31.41 27.47
C GLU A 65 -47.35 32.88 27.04
N ASN A 66 -48.38 33.21 26.28
CA ASN A 66 -48.69 34.60 25.95
C ASN A 66 -49.39 35.30 27.13
N GLU A 67 -49.43 36.64 27.12
CA GLU A 67 -50.05 37.46 28.20
C GLU A 67 -51.53 37.14 28.49
N ALA A 68 -52.19 36.37 27.62
CA ALA A 68 -53.57 35.88 27.77
C ALA A 68 -53.69 34.46 28.37
N GLY A 69 -52.58 33.81 28.74
CA GLY A 69 -52.56 32.45 29.29
C GLY A 69 -52.68 31.32 28.27
N GLU A 70 -52.53 31.62 26.97
CA GLU A 70 -52.49 30.60 25.90
C GLU A 70 -51.06 30.11 25.67
N GLU A 71 -50.85 28.79 25.75
CA GLU A 71 -49.58 28.13 25.47
C GLU A 71 -49.34 28.01 23.95
N THR A 72 -48.21 28.53 23.48
CA THR A 72 -47.76 28.40 22.08
C THR A 72 -46.42 27.67 22.00
N ILE A 73 -46.27 26.72 21.08
CA ILE A 73 -45.05 25.90 20.94
C ILE A 73 -44.16 26.48 19.84
N LYS A 74 -43.00 27.03 20.20
CA LYS A 74 -41.94 27.41 19.26
C LYS A 74 -40.99 26.25 19.03
N THR A 75 -40.61 26.01 17.78
CA THR A 75 -39.67 24.96 17.39
C THR A 75 -38.36 25.56 16.89
N ILE A 76 -37.24 25.23 17.54
CA ILE A 76 -35.90 25.64 17.12
C ILE A 76 -35.18 24.43 16.54
N LYS A 77 -34.65 24.56 15.31
CA LYS A 77 -33.85 23.52 14.65
C LYS A 77 -32.38 23.92 14.55
N LYS A 78 -31.48 23.01 14.90
CA LYS A 78 -30.02 23.15 14.77
C LYS A 78 -29.44 22.00 13.98
N GLN A 79 -28.45 22.29 13.14
CA GLN A 79 -27.73 21.32 12.34
C GLN A 79 -26.31 21.22 12.86
N GLU A 80 -25.85 20.02 13.18
CA GLU A 80 -24.53 19.74 13.71
C GLU A 80 -23.89 18.60 12.92
N GLU A 81 -22.64 18.76 12.50
CA GLU A 81 -21.95 17.72 11.70
C GLU A 81 -21.73 16.44 12.50
N MET A 82 -21.47 16.56 13.80
CA MET A 82 -21.25 15.42 14.69
C MET A 82 -21.63 15.78 16.12
N LEU A 83 -22.43 14.92 16.75
CA LEU A 83 -22.90 15.12 18.11
C LEU A 83 -22.60 13.88 18.96
N PHE A 84 -21.88 14.09 20.07
CA PHE A 84 -21.69 13.07 21.10
C PHE A 84 -22.77 13.21 22.18
N VAL A 85 -23.62 12.20 22.29
CA VAL A 85 -24.70 12.13 23.29
C VAL A 85 -24.25 11.19 24.40
N ARG A 86 -24.20 11.70 25.63
CA ARG A 86 -23.77 10.92 26.80
C ARG A 86 -24.97 10.23 27.46
N GLY A 87 -24.90 8.91 27.61
CA GLY A 87 -25.84 8.13 28.41
C GLY A 87 -25.61 8.39 29.91
N THR A 88 -26.68 8.67 30.66
CA THR A 88 -26.60 8.91 32.11
C THR A 88 -27.35 7.83 32.88
N SER A 89 -26.69 7.27 33.91
CA SER A 89 -27.18 6.16 34.74
C SER A 89 -28.25 6.53 35.77
N ARG A 90 -28.82 7.74 35.72
CA ARG A 90 -29.84 8.20 36.66
C ARG A 90 -31.10 8.62 35.92
N HIS A 91 -32.11 7.76 35.98
CA HIS A 91 -33.52 8.02 35.66
C HIS A 91 -33.87 8.39 34.21
N SER A 92 -32.94 8.37 33.26
CA SER A 92 -33.21 8.78 31.88
C SER A 92 -33.89 7.66 31.08
N LEU A 93 -35.20 7.76 30.81
CA LEU A 93 -35.82 7.04 29.70
C LEU A 93 -35.34 7.71 28.40
N MET A 94 -34.54 7.00 27.60
CA MET A 94 -34.34 7.34 26.20
C MET A 94 -35.34 6.55 25.37
N PHE A 95 -35.98 7.23 24.41
CA PHE A 95 -36.81 6.58 23.40
C PHE A 95 -36.06 6.58 22.08
N PHE A 96 -35.96 5.40 21.46
CA PHE A 96 -35.41 5.22 20.13
C PHE A 96 -36.55 4.94 19.15
N TYR A 97 -36.52 5.61 18.01
CA TYR A 97 -37.32 5.21 16.85
C TYR A 97 -36.40 4.77 15.72
N PHE A 98 -36.62 3.55 15.26
CA PHE A 98 -35.96 3.00 14.09
C PHE A 98 -36.91 3.11 12.89
N SER A 99 -36.40 3.61 11.78
CA SER A 99 -37.09 3.60 10.50
C SER A 99 -36.80 2.25 9.84
N ASN A 100 -37.69 1.26 9.94
CA ASN A 100 -37.56 0.08 9.10
C ASN A 100 -38.89 -0.43 8.51
N SER A 101 -38.80 -0.78 7.22
CA SER A 101 -39.81 -1.55 6.49
C SER A 101 -40.14 -2.84 7.24
N LEU A 102 -41.43 -3.16 7.28
CA LEU A 102 -42.09 -4.19 8.08
C LEU A 102 -41.41 -5.57 8.10
N HIS A 103 -41.39 -6.19 9.28
CA HIS A 103 -41.77 -7.60 9.43
C HIS A 103 -42.72 -7.76 10.64
N ARG A 104 -43.83 -8.46 10.40
CA ARG A 104 -44.97 -8.69 11.30
C ARG A 104 -44.63 -9.87 12.23
N VAL A 105 -44.75 -9.70 13.55
CA VAL A 105 -44.49 -10.75 14.55
C VAL A 105 -45.82 -11.27 15.09
N ASP A 106 -46.10 -12.56 14.89
CA ASP A 106 -47.22 -13.29 15.50
C ASP A 106 -46.92 -13.66 16.96
N ARG A 107 -47.98 -13.68 17.78
CA ARG A 107 -47.92 -14.00 19.22
C ARG A 107 -48.30 -15.45 19.49
N SER A 108 -47.45 -16.19 20.22
CA SER A 108 -47.89 -17.19 21.21
C SER A 108 -46.73 -17.55 22.16
N GLY A 109 -47.02 -17.63 23.47
CA GLY A 109 -46.12 -18.15 24.51
C GLY A 109 -45.84 -17.20 25.67
N ASP A 110 -46.48 -17.46 26.82
CA ASP A 110 -46.30 -16.77 28.11
C ASP A 110 -44.90 -16.96 28.72
N GLY A 111 -44.40 -15.93 29.43
CA GLY A 111 -43.25 -16.03 30.33
C GLY A 111 -42.45 -14.72 30.52
N ASP A 112 -42.80 -13.97 31.56
CA ASP A 112 -42.07 -12.94 32.32
C ASP A 112 -41.50 -11.65 31.68
N GLU A 113 -42.04 -10.53 32.20
CA GLU A 113 -41.65 -9.11 32.18
C GLU A 113 -40.54 -8.59 31.24
N TYR A 114 -40.92 -8.17 30.03
CA TYR A 114 -40.33 -7.02 29.32
C TYR A 114 -41.44 -6.14 28.71
N GLN A 115 -41.42 -4.83 28.97
CA GLN A 115 -42.41 -3.91 28.40
C GLN A 115 -42.23 -3.78 26.87
N LYS A 116 -43.29 -4.18 26.16
CA LYS A 116 -43.50 -4.27 24.69
C LYS A 116 -42.91 -3.13 23.85
N ALA A 117 -42.33 -3.50 22.71
CA ALA A 117 -42.28 -2.65 21.52
C ALA A 117 -43.71 -2.48 20.98
N MET A 118 -44.20 -1.23 20.93
CA MET A 118 -45.50 -0.90 20.36
C MET A 118 -45.29 -0.33 18.94
N PRO A 119 -45.99 -0.83 17.91
CA PRO A 119 -46.00 -0.18 16.60
C PRO A 119 -46.79 1.14 16.71
N THR A 120 -46.20 2.24 16.26
CA THR A 120 -46.93 3.50 16.09
C THR A 120 -47.60 3.55 14.72
N THR A 121 -48.64 4.37 14.58
CA THR A 121 -49.42 4.57 13.34
C THR A 121 -48.57 4.98 12.12
N ASP A 122 -47.34 5.43 12.34
CA ASP A 122 -46.42 5.92 11.31
C ASP A 122 -45.36 4.88 10.89
N GLY A 123 -45.53 3.62 11.28
CA GLY A 123 -44.60 2.52 10.92
C GLY A 123 -43.27 2.56 11.67
N ARG A 124 -43.17 3.30 12.77
CA ARG A 124 -41.95 3.38 13.61
C ARG A 124 -42.06 2.43 14.79
N VAL A 125 -40.95 1.78 15.13
CA VAL A 125 -40.86 0.93 16.32
C VAL A 125 -40.36 1.79 17.49
N LEU A 126 -41.18 1.93 18.54
CA LEU A 126 -40.83 2.62 19.77
C LEU A 126 -40.14 1.65 20.74
N MET A 127 -38.90 1.94 21.12
CA MET A 127 -38.20 1.21 22.18
C MET A 127 -37.99 2.09 23.42
N THR A 128 -38.34 1.54 24.59
CA THR A 128 -38.18 2.20 25.89
C THR A 128 -37.13 1.45 26.71
N MET A 129 -36.00 2.10 27.05
CA MET A 129 -34.99 1.51 27.94
C MET A 129 -35.08 2.12 29.34
N LYS A 130 -35.31 1.27 30.35
CA LYS A 130 -35.25 1.64 31.78
C LYS A 130 -34.06 0.91 32.41
N MET A 131 -33.02 1.65 32.80
CA MET A 131 -31.82 1.08 33.43
C MET A 131 -32.05 0.83 34.93
N SER A 132 -31.92 -0.42 35.40
CA SER A 132 -31.96 -0.80 36.82
C SER A 132 -30.57 -0.78 37.46
N ASN A 133 -30.52 -0.54 38.78
CA ASN A 133 -29.32 -0.22 39.56
C ASN A 133 -28.25 -1.34 39.58
N ILE A 134 -27.00 -0.96 39.35
CA ILE A 134 -25.80 -1.69 39.80
C ILE A 134 -25.03 -0.78 40.79
N GLY A 135 -24.59 -1.38 41.90
CA GLY A 135 -24.33 -0.76 43.19
C GLY A 135 -23.33 0.40 43.27
N SER A 136 -23.58 1.28 44.23
CA SER A 136 -22.81 2.49 44.51
C SER A 136 -21.56 2.22 45.37
N HIS A 137 -20.40 2.71 44.93
CA HIS A 137 -19.27 3.03 45.80
C HIS A 137 -19.07 4.55 45.87
N ARG A 138 -19.23 5.07 47.09
CA ARG A 138 -19.23 6.49 47.45
C ARG A 138 -17.81 6.93 47.76
N ARG A 139 -17.22 7.87 47.00
CA ARG A 139 -16.03 8.63 47.44
C ARG A 139 -16.42 10.09 47.73
N ARG A 140 -16.06 10.52 48.95
CA ARG A 140 -16.32 11.84 49.53
C ARG A 140 -15.63 12.94 48.72
N ARG A 141 -16.33 14.07 48.52
CA ARG A 141 -15.76 15.35 48.10
C ARG A 141 -15.08 16.01 49.31
N GLY A 142 -13.83 16.41 49.16
CA GLY A 142 -13.18 17.43 49.96
C GLY A 142 -12.95 18.65 49.08
N ALA A 143 -13.55 19.77 49.45
CA ALA A 143 -13.29 21.08 48.87
C ALA A 143 -12.02 21.66 49.51
N ASN A 144 -11.17 22.28 48.70
CA ASN A 144 -10.43 23.48 49.09
C ASN A 144 -9.93 24.18 47.81
N GLY A 145 -10.24 25.47 47.72
CA GLY A 145 -9.83 26.33 46.63
C GLY A 145 -8.52 27.03 46.91
N SER A 146 -7.81 27.38 45.84
CA SER A 146 -6.93 28.54 45.80
C SER A 146 -6.73 28.94 44.35
N ARG A 147 -7.16 30.17 44.02
CA ARG A 147 -6.83 30.89 42.79
C ARG A 147 -5.36 31.27 42.85
N HIS A 148 -4.56 30.94 41.83
CA HIS A 148 -3.37 31.70 41.49
C HIS A 148 -3.11 31.69 39.98
N ALA A 149 -2.50 32.77 39.54
CA ALA A 149 -2.53 33.37 38.22
C ALA A 149 -1.70 32.64 37.15
N LEU A 150 -2.10 32.88 35.90
CA LEU A 150 -1.40 32.50 34.68
C LEU A 150 -0.11 33.30 34.50
N SER A 151 1.02 32.60 34.33
CA SER A 151 2.20 33.09 33.60
C SER A 151 2.82 31.91 32.81
N PRO A 152 3.42 32.18 31.62
CA PRO A 152 3.80 31.13 30.69
C PRO A 152 5.19 30.57 31.05
N PHE A 153 5.26 29.30 31.44
CA PHE A 153 6.52 28.59 31.59
C PHE A 153 6.97 28.01 30.23
N HIS A 154 8.04 28.59 29.69
CA HIS A 154 8.93 27.93 28.74
C HIS A 154 9.52 26.68 29.40
N ALA A 155 9.26 25.50 28.85
CA ALA A 155 9.94 24.27 29.24
C ALA A 155 11.16 24.06 28.32
N PRO A 156 12.35 23.74 28.88
CA PRO A 156 13.55 23.49 28.09
C PRO A 156 13.43 22.15 27.35
N ILE A 157 13.74 22.18 26.06
CA ILE A 157 13.89 20.99 25.23
C ILE A 157 15.19 20.30 25.68
N GLN A 158 15.08 19.35 26.61
CA GLN A 158 16.08 18.31 26.77
C GLN A 158 15.71 17.15 25.85
N SER A 159 16.58 16.94 24.86
CA SER A 159 16.54 15.81 23.93
C SER A 159 16.62 14.47 24.66
N PRO A 160 15.67 13.54 24.48
CA PRO A 160 15.89 12.15 24.85
C PRO A 160 16.71 11.47 23.74
N SER A 161 17.83 10.89 24.13
CA SER A 161 18.59 9.88 23.40
C SER A 161 17.69 8.71 23.00
N GLY A 162 17.34 8.60 21.72
CA GLY A 162 16.51 7.51 21.19
C GLY A 162 15.98 7.66 19.77
N ASN A 163 16.46 8.63 18.97
CA ASN A 163 16.04 8.76 17.56
C ASN A 163 16.77 7.76 16.66
N THR A 164 16.48 6.47 16.83
CA THR A 164 16.72 5.45 15.82
C THR A 164 15.95 5.86 14.56
N SER A 165 16.62 6.12 13.44
CA SER A 165 15.98 6.72 12.27
C SER A 165 14.89 5.79 11.68
N LEU A 166 13.83 6.38 11.13
CA LEU A 166 12.78 5.61 10.42
C LEU A 166 13.37 4.80 9.26
N SER A 167 14.39 5.37 8.61
CA SER A 167 15.20 4.72 7.59
C SER A 167 15.91 3.48 8.11
N GLU A 168 16.57 3.53 9.28
CA GLU A 168 17.23 2.35 9.85
C GLU A 168 16.24 1.22 10.15
N PHE A 169 15.02 1.54 10.61
CA PHE A 169 14.01 0.52 10.83
C PHE A 169 13.50 -0.06 9.51
N ALA A 170 13.30 0.78 8.49
CA ALA A 170 12.89 0.34 7.16
C ALA A 170 13.95 -0.58 6.51
N GLU A 171 15.24 -0.22 6.59
CA GLU A 171 16.36 -1.04 6.12
C GLU A 171 16.45 -2.37 6.89
N TYR A 172 16.24 -2.34 8.21
CA TYR A 172 16.17 -3.56 9.02
C TYR A 172 15.01 -4.47 8.58
N VAL A 173 13.82 -3.90 8.36
CA VAL A 173 12.65 -4.64 7.87
C VAL A 173 12.93 -5.28 6.52
N GLU A 174 13.61 -4.57 5.62
CA GLU A 174 14.02 -5.09 4.32
C GLU A 174 14.99 -6.26 4.42
N LYS A 175 16.06 -6.14 5.22
CA LYS A 175 17.00 -7.26 5.46
C LYS A 175 16.31 -8.49 6.02
N GLN A 176 15.30 -8.31 6.88
CA GLN A 176 14.50 -9.43 7.40
C GLN A 176 13.61 -10.05 6.32
N GLN A 177 13.14 -9.27 5.36
CA GLN A 177 12.39 -9.77 4.20
C GLN A 177 13.27 -10.48 3.18
N GLU A 178 14.49 -10.00 2.94
CA GLU A 178 15.46 -10.70 2.08
C GLU A 178 15.78 -12.10 2.59
N LYS A 179 15.95 -12.25 3.92
CA LYS A 179 16.12 -13.56 4.56
C LYS A 179 14.96 -14.52 4.30
N ARG A 180 13.74 -14.01 4.10
CA ARG A 180 12.58 -14.84 3.71
C ARG A 180 12.75 -15.43 2.31
N TYR A 181 13.19 -14.63 1.35
CA TYR A 181 13.40 -15.09 -0.03
C TYR A 181 14.52 -16.13 -0.10
N LEU A 182 15.64 -15.91 0.60
CA LEU A 182 16.75 -16.88 0.67
C LEU A 182 16.33 -18.20 1.33
N ARG A 183 15.45 -18.15 2.34
CA ARG A 183 14.96 -19.36 3.03
C ARG A 183 13.99 -20.19 2.16
N SER A 184 13.37 -19.57 1.14
CA SER A 184 12.55 -20.26 0.14
C SER A 184 13.42 -21.12 -0.79
N GLN A 185 14.53 -20.56 -1.28
CA GLN A 185 15.49 -21.26 -2.15
C GLN A 185 16.09 -22.51 -1.48
N ASN A 186 16.45 -22.44 -0.20
CA ASN A 186 17.01 -23.59 0.54
C ASN A 186 16.00 -24.71 0.89
N ARG A 187 14.70 -24.56 0.58
CA ARG A 187 13.69 -25.61 0.80
C ARG A 187 13.32 -26.40 -0.45
N GLY A 188 13.79 -25.98 -1.63
CA GLY A 188 13.58 -26.71 -2.89
C GLY A 188 14.74 -27.66 -3.18
N GLY A 189 14.62 -28.94 -2.81
CA GLY A 189 15.51 -30.00 -3.30
C GLY A 189 15.96 -31.03 -2.27
N SER A 190 15.06 -31.89 -1.79
CA SER A 190 15.45 -33.21 -1.29
C SER A 190 15.47 -34.20 -2.46
N VAL A 191 16.50 -34.14 -3.29
CA VAL A 191 16.87 -35.25 -4.17
C VAL A 191 18.01 -35.98 -3.46
N ALA A 192 17.77 -37.26 -3.14
CA ALA A 192 18.73 -38.10 -2.44
C ALA A 192 20.07 -38.14 -3.21
N PRO A 193 21.22 -37.90 -2.57
CA PRO A 193 22.50 -38.06 -3.23
C PRO A 193 22.78 -39.56 -3.40
N SER A 194 22.87 -40.01 -4.65
CA SER A 194 23.48 -41.29 -4.97
C SER A 194 24.98 -41.21 -4.72
N ASP A 195 25.46 -42.30 -4.15
CA ASP A 195 26.77 -42.56 -3.57
C ASP A 195 27.95 -42.31 -4.54
N SER A 196 28.70 -41.23 -4.34
CA SER A 196 30.10 -41.13 -4.75
C SER A 196 30.81 -40.17 -3.81
N GLY A 197 31.48 -40.74 -2.82
CA GLY A 197 32.08 -40.02 -1.71
C GLY A 197 33.19 -39.08 -2.14
N TYR A 198 32.99 -37.79 -1.89
CA TYR A 198 33.99 -36.89 -1.33
C TYR A 198 33.27 -35.90 -0.43
N SER A 199 33.56 -35.99 0.87
CA SER A 199 32.99 -35.16 1.92
C SER A 199 33.88 -33.94 2.14
N THR A 200 33.37 -32.74 1.92
CA THR A 200 33.84 -31.51 2.59
C THR A 200 32.67 -30.82 3.25
N THR A 201 32.77 -30.77 4.57
CA THR A 201 31.80 -30.22 5.51
C THR A 201 31.88 -28.70 5.64
N ALA A 202 30.70 -28.13 5.87
CA ALA A 202 30.39 -26.94 6.66
C ALA A 202 30.39 -25.57 5.96
N ILE A 203 29.16 -25.09 5.79
CA ILE A 203 28.68 -23.77 5.39
C ILE A 203 28.91 -22.78 6.54
N SER A 204 29.64 -21.69 6.30
CA SER A 204 29.80 -20.54 7.20
C SER A 204 29.17 -19.27 6.63
N THR A 205 28.17 -18.76 7.36
CA THR A 205 27.81 -17.34 7.56
C THR A 205 28.24 -16.29 6.51
N ALA A 206 27.27 -15.89 5.68
CA ALA A 206 27.34 -14.79 4.69
C ALA A 206 27.47 -13.37 5.30
N HIS A 207 28.54 -13.12 6.06
CA HIS A 207 28.98 -11.77 6.39
C HIS A 207 30.50 -11.56 6.22
N ASP A 208 31.23 -12.53 5.68
CA ASP A 208 32.67 -12.45 5.40
C ASP A 208 33.04 -12.55 3.91
N ASP A 209 32.08 -12.78 3.00
CA ASP A 209 32.40 -13.01 1.59
C ASP A 209 33.01 -11.77 0.90
N HIS A 210 32.74 -10.55 1.35
CA HIS A 210 33.41 -9.36 0.78
C HIS A 210 34.84 -9.20 1.27
N SER A 211 35.13 -9.54 2.53
CA SER A 211 36.48 -9.47 3.11
C SER A 211 37.40 -10.54 2.52
N GLU A 212 36.90 -11.77 2.32
CA GLU A 212 37.70 -12.86 1.75
C GLU A 212 37.93 -12.72 0.24
N LEU A 213 36.96 -12.19 -0.52
CA LEU A 213 37.14 -11.89 -1.94
C LEU A 213 38.14 -10.74 -2.17
N ASP A 214 38.12 -9.70 -1.33
CA ASP A 214 39.11 -8.61 -1.39
C ASP A 214 40.54 -9.12 -1.09
N ILE A 215 40.69 -10.09 -0.18
CA ILE A 215 41.98 -10.72 0.15
C ILE A 215 42.48 -11.64 -0.99
N LEU A 216 41.57 -12.31 -1.70
CA LEU A 216 41.91 -13.15 -2.86
C LEU A 216 42.32 -12.32 -4.08
N ASP A 217 41.73 -11.14 -4.27
CA ASP A 217 42.13 -10.17 -5.29
C ASP A 217 43.47 -9.48 -4.97
N GLU A 218 43.75 -9.16 -3.69
CA GLU A 218 45.08 -8.65 -3.28
C GLU A 218 46.20 -9.70 -3.41
N LEU A 219 45.87 -10.99 -3.33
CA LEU A 219 46.82 -12.11 -3.46
C LEU A 219 46.94 -12.66 -4.88
N GLY A 220 46.14 -12.20 -5.85
CA GLY A 220 46.22 -12.57 -7.26
C GLY A 220 45.99 -14.06 -7.55
N LEU A 221 45.21 -14.74 -6.72
CA LEU A 221 44.95 -16.20 -6.79
C LEU A 221 43.56 -16.56 -7.32
N SER A 222 42.80 -15.60 -7.83
CA SER A 222 41.53 -15.86 -8.51
C SER A 222 41.80 -16.34 -9.95
N ASP A 223 41.63 -17.65 -10.20
CA ASP A 223 41.57 -18.26 -11.54
C ASP A 223 40.27 -17.82 -12.25
N HIS A 224 40.10 -16.51 -12.46
CA HIS A 224 39.11 -16.01 -13.40
C HIS A 224 39.70 -16.15 -14.82
N PRO A 225 38.96 -16.73 -15.78
CA PRO A 225 39.40 -16.71 -17.17
C PRO A 225 39.60 -15.24 -17.54
N THR A 226 40.82 -14.87 -17.92
CA THR A 226 41.25 -13.52 -18.35
C THR A 226 40.07 -12.70 -18.85
N SER A 227 39.60 -11.72 -18.05
CA SER A 227 38.46 -10.90 -18.43
C SER A 227 38.80 -10.16 -19.71
N VAL A 228 38.29 -10.65 -20.84
CA VAL A 228 38.47 -9.98 -22.13
C VAL A 228 37.79 -8.62 -22.02
N GLN A 229 38.53 -7.54 -22.26
CA GLN A 229 38.00 -6.18 -22.16
C GLN A 229 36.85 -5.99 -23.14
N LEU A 230 35.75 -5.36 -22.71
CA LEU A 230 34.59 -5.15 -23.58
C LEU A 230 34.95 -4.30 -24.79
N LYS A 231 35.91 -3.39 -24.63
CA LYS A 231 36.49 -2.59 -25.72
C LYS A 231 36.99 -3.46 -26.87
N ASP A 232 37.77 -4.49 -26.56
CA ASP A 232 38.35 -5.37 -27.57
C ASP A 232 37.27 -6.16 -28.28
N LEU A 233 36.24 -6.60 -27.55
CA LEU A 233 35.08 -7.29 -28.14
C LEU A 233 34.31 -6.35 -29.08
N LEU A 234 34.07 -5.11 -28.68
CA LEU A 234 33.24 -4.15 -29.43
C LEU A 234 33.94 -3.61 -30.69
N LEU A 235 35.27 -3.53 -30.69
CA LEU A 235 36.05 -2.96 -31.81
C LEU A 235 36.73 -4.01 -32.71
N ASP A 236 36.56 -5.31 -32.42
CA ASP A 236 37.21 -6.38 -33.19
C ASP A 236 36.76 -6.43 -34.66
N ASP A 237 37.65 -6.06 -35.57
CA ASP A 237 37.48 -6.07 -37.02
C ASP A 237 38.12 -7.29 -37.70
N SER A 238 38.57 -8.29 -36.91
CA SER A 238 39.25 -9.48 -37.38
C SER A 238 38.29 -10.50 -38.05
N PRO A 239 38.80 -11.50 -38.80
CA PRO A 239 37.97 -12.59 -39.33
C PRO A 239 37.24 -13.42 -38.27
N ASP A 240 37.62 -13.30 -36.99
CA ASP A 240 36.95 -13.96 -35.85
C ASP A 240 35.76 -13.15 -35.30
N ALA A 241 35.36 -12.07 -35.98
CA ALA A 241 34.30 -11.15 -35.55
C ALA A 241 32.95 -11.84 -35.24
N GLU A 242 32.61 -12.95 -35.89
CA GLU A 242 31.40 -13.72 -35.56
C GLU A 242 31.48 -14.40 -34.18
N SER A 243 32.66 -14.91 -33.81
CA SER A 243 32.90 -15.51 -32.50
C SER A 243 32.84 -14.46 -31.38
N THR A 244 33.37 -13.27 -31.66
CA THR A 244 33.35 -12.11 -30.76
C THR A 244 31.93 -11.55 -30.62
N LEU A 245 31.15 -11.49 -31.71
CA LEU A 245 29.74 -11.10 -31.68
C LEU A 245 28.95 -12.02 -30.73
N SER A 246 29.17 -13.34 -30.83
CA SER A 246 28.51 -14.32 -29.95
C SER A 246 28.83 -14.11 -28.47
N ARG A 247 30.05 -13.64 -28.14
CA ARG A 247 30.44 -13.26 -26.78
C ARG A 247 29.71 -12.01 -26.31
N ILE A 248 29.63 -10.97 -27.14
CA ILE A 248 28.84 -9.76 -26.85
C ILE A 248 27.37 -10.14 -26.62
N THR A 249 26.80 -10.97 -27.49
CA THR A 249 25.43 -11.48 -27.36
C THR A 249 25.24 -12.19 -26.03
N SER A 250 26.22 -12.97 -25.56
CA SER A 250 26.17 -13.64 -24.26
C SER A 250 26.20 -12.65 -23.08
N VAL A 251 27.03 -11.60 -23.16
CA VAL A 251 27.07 -10.54 -22.14
C VAL A 251 25.76 -9.75 -22.09
N VAL A 252 25.24 -9.34 -23.26
CA VAL A 252 23.97 -8.62 -23.35
C VAL A 252 22.82 -9.49 -22.85
N LYS A 253 22.83 -10.79 -23.18
CA LYS A 253 21.85 -11.75 -22.67
C LYS A 253 21.86 -11.85 -21.15
N GLY A 254 23.04 -11.97 -20.53
CA GLY A 254 23.16 -12.00 -19.06
C GLY A 254 22.58 -10.74 -18.42
N ARG A 255 22.90 -9.56 -18.95
CA ARG A 255 22.33 -8.28 -18.45
C ARG A 255 20.83 -8.16 -18.67
N LEU A 256 20.30 -8.66 -19.79
CA LEU A 256 18.86 -8.69 -20.04
C LEU A 256 18.15 -9.66 -19.08
N GLU A 257 18.73 -10.81 -18.77
CA GLU A 257 18.16 -11.76 -17.80
C GLU A 257 18.13 -11.17 -16.38
N GLU A 258 19.22 -10.50 -15.96
CA GLU A 258 19.28 -9.78 -14.68
C GLU A 258 18.25 -8.64 -14.60
N GLY A 259 18.07 -7.90 -15.70
CA GLY A 259 17.14 -6.79 -15.82
C GLY A 259 15.70 -7.18 -16.18
N GLN A 260 15.37 -8.48 -16.20
CA GLN A 260 14.06 -9.02 -16.59
C GLN A 260 13.56 -8.53 -17.96
N GLY A 261 14.45 -8.49 -18.96
CA GLY A 261 14.15 -8.15 -20.35
C GLY A 261 14.47 -6.71 -20.75
N GLU A 262 15.01 -5.89 -19.86
CA GLU A 262 15.55 -4.57 -20.21
C GLU A 262 16.86 -4.26 -19.47
N THR A 263 17.78 -3.57 -20.12
CA THR A 263 19.02 -3.08 -19.48
C THR A 263 19.45 -1.75 -20.08
N ILE A 264 20.11 -0.91 -19.28
CA ILE A 264 20.82 0.27 -19.77
C ILE A 264 22.29 -0.14 -19.94
N PHE A 265 22.77 -0.08 -21.18
CA PHE A 265 24.13 -0.42 -21.54
C PHE A 265 24.95 0.87 -21.72
N ASP A 266 26.02 0.97 -20.94
CA ASP A 266 26.98 2.06 -21.04
C ASP A 266 28.00 1.71 -22.12
N LEU A 267 27.89 2.36 -23.27
CA LEU A 267 28.83 2.17 -24.37
C LEU A 267 29.94 3.21 -24.20
N GLY A 268 31.20 2.79 -24.33
CA GLY A 268 32.38 3.66 -24.10
C GLY A 268 32.90 3.67 -22.66
N GLN A 269 32.28 2.90 -21.75
CA GLN A 269 32.73 2.67 -20.38
C GLN A 269 32.76 1.16 -20.09
N GLU A 270 33.82 0.68 -19.47
CA GLU A 270 33.99 -0.70 -19.01
C GLU A 270 33.21 -0.96 -17.71
N ASP A 271 33.05 -2.23 -17.34
CA ASP A 271 32.28 -2.61 -16.14
C ASP A 271 32.93 -2.17 -14.83
N ASN A 272 34.25 -1.98 -14.83
CA ASN A 272 35.00 -1.41 -13.71
C ASN A 272 34.89 0.13 -13.64
N GLY A 273 34.20 0.76 -14.59
CA GLY A 273 34.02 2.21 -14.68
C GLY A 273 35.11 2.95 -15.46
N ASP A 274 36.10 2.25 -16.01
CA ASP A 274 37.15 2.85 -16.83
C ASP A 274 36.64 3.25 -18.22
N TRP A 275 37.22 4.32 -18.77
CA TRP A 275 36.84 4.85 -20.08
C TRP A 275 37.52 4.07 -21.21
N MET A 276 36.73 3.60 -22.18
CA MET A 276 37.26 2.87 -23.34
C MET A 276 38.03 3.78 -24.31
N GLY A 277 37.77 5.09 -24.27
CA GLY A 277 38.50 6.08 -25.08
C GLY A 277 38.10 6.12 -26.55
N PHE A 278 36.83 5.82 -26.88
CA PHE A 278 36.37 5.81 -28.27
C PHE A 278 36.45 7.19 -28.95
N ASN A 279 36.77 7.18 -30.23
CA ASN A 279 36.48 8.27 -31.14
C ASN A 279 35.07 8.08 -31.76
N LYS A 280 34.60 9.05 -32.56
CA LYS A 280 33.26 8.99 -33.16
C LYS A 280 33.05 7.79 -34.10
N GLU A 281 34.05 7.45 -34.91
CA GLU A 281 33.95 6.34 -35.86
C GLU A 281 33.90 4.97 -35.14
N GLN A 282 34.72 4.81 -34.11
CA GLN A 282 34.71 3.65 -33.21
C GLN A 282 33.39 3.52 -32.46
N TRP A 283 32.82 4.65 -32.03
CA TRP A 283 31.51 4.68 -31.40
C TRP A 283 30.41 4.16 -32.35
N ASP A 284 30.37 4.67 -33.58
CA ASP A 284 29.38 4.26 -34.57
C ASP A 284 29.51 2.76 -34.90
N TYR A 285 30.75 2.28 -35.05
CA TYR A 285 31.03 0.85 -35.26
C TYR A 285 30.60 -0.03 -34.09
N ALA A 286 30.95 0.37 -32.86
CA ALA A 286 30.58 -0.37 -31.65
C ALA A 286 29.06 -0.38 -31.43
N LEU A 287 28.36 0.72 -31.72
CA LEU A 287 26.91 0.80 -31.65
C LEU A 287 26.23 -0.13 -32.66
N ASP A 288 26.75 -0.22 -33.87
CA ASP A 288 26.21 -1.13 -34.89
C ASP A 288 26.44 -2.60 -34.55
N ARG A 289 27.58 -2.96 -33.95
CA ARG A 289 27.77 -4.33 -33.41
C ARG A 289 26.83 -4.63 -32.25
N LEU A 290 26.64 -3.67 -31.34
CA LEU A 290 25.70 -3.83 -30.23
C LEU A 290 24.27 -4.04 -30.75
N ARG A 291 23.86 -3.31 -31.80
CA ARG A 291 22.57 -3.51 -32.48
C ARG A 291 22.45 -4.88 -33.13
N GLN A 292 23.52 -5.41 -33.73
CA GLN A 292 23.54 -6.75 -34.29
C GLN A 292 23.35 -7.82 -33.20
N ALA A 293 24.11 -7.73 -32.11
CA ALA A 293 23.98 -8.63 -30.97
C ALA A 293 22.58 -8.56 -30.33
N ALA A 294 21.99 -7.37 -30.20
CA ALA A 294 20.64 -7.20 -29.69
C ALA A 294 19.56 -7.83 -30.60
N ARG A 295 19.72 -7.72 -31.93
CA ARG A 295 18.79 -8.34 -32.89
C ARG A 295 18.75 -9.85 -32.79
N GLU A 296 19.87 -10.52 -32.52
CA GLU A 296 19.92 -11.97 -32.28
C GLU A 296 19.04 -12.38 -31.08
N LEU A 297 18.94 -11.51 -30.07
CA LEU A 297 18.14 -11.71 -28.87
C LEU A 297 16.69 -11.22 -29.00
N ARG A 298 16.26 -10.79 -30.20
CA ARG A 298 14.97 -10.11 -30.42
C ARG A 298 14.80 -8.86 -29.54
N ALA A 299 15.88 -8.11 -29.37
CA ALA A 299 15.90 -6.86 -28.61
C ALA A 299 16.22 -5.65 -29.51
N ASP A 300 15.65 -4.50 -29.15
CA ASP A 300 15.89 -3.23 -29.81
C ASP A 300 16.77 -2.33 -28.94
N CYS A 301 17.62 -1.54 -29.59
CA CYS A 301 18.50 -0.57 -28.94
C CYS A 301 18.02 0.87 -29.20
N ARG A 302 17.84 1.66 -28.15
CA ARG A 302 17.60 3.10 -28.20
C ARG A 302 18.72 3.86 -27.50
N VAL A 303 19.33 4.79 -28.22
CA VAL A 303 20.29 5.73 -27.61
C VAL A 303 19.51 6.74 -26.75
N LEU A 304 19.88 6.85 -25.48
CA LEU A 304 19.21 7.71 -24.50
C LEU A 304 19.94 9.04 -24.29
N LEU A 305 21.27 8.99 -24.28
CA LEU A 305 22.16 10.10 -23.98
C LEU A 305 23.53 9.82 -24.61
N THR A 306 24.17 10.84 -25.16
CA THR A 306 25.52 10.77 -25.75
C THR A 306 26.39 11.94 -25.31
N TYR A 307 27.70 11.71 -25.31
CA TYR A 307 28.74 12.70 -25.01
C TYR A 307 29.84 12.59 -26.06
N ASN A 308 30.21 13.71 -26.67
CA ASN A 308 31.22 13.85 -27.72
C ASN A 308 30.97 13.06 -29.01
N VAL A 309 29.70 12.71 -29.31
CA VAL A 309 29.30 12.00 -30.55
C VAL A 309 28.59 12.96 -31.52
N GLY A 310 27.84 13.90 -30.96
CA GLY A 310 26.94 14.81 -31.65
C GLY A 310 25.59 14.15 -32.00
N GLY A 311 24.59 14.97 -32.26
CA GLY A 311 23.23 14.51 -32.61
C GLY A 311 22.16 15.11 -31.69
N PRO A 312 20.89 14.70 -31.84
CA PRO A 312 19.79 15.20 -31.02
C PRO A 312 19.83 14.69 -29.57
N GLU A 313 20.64 13.66 -29.31
CA GLU A 313 20.79 12.97 -28.03
C GLU A 313 22.05 13.40 -27.25
N GLU A 314 22.75 14.42 -27.75
CA GLU A 314 23.98 14.93 -27.14
C GLU A 314 23.65 15.70 -25.86
N ALA A 315 24.42 15.43 -24.80
CA ALA A 315 24.30 16.15 -23.53
C ALA A 315 24.52 17.66 -23.73
N GLU A 316 23.64 18.47 -23.14
CA GLU A 316 23.77 19.93 -23.17
C GLU A 316 24.99 20.40 -22.36
N THR A 317 25.35 19.66 -21.31
CA THR A 317 26.46 20.00 -20.41
C THR A 317 27.75 19.35 -20.90
N LYS A 318 28.76 20.17 -21.22
CA LYS A 318 30.12 19.66 -21.45
C LYS A 318 30.74 19.25 -20.12
N SER A 319 31.01 17.96 -19.95
CA SER A 319 31.70 17.42 -18.78
C SER A 319 33.20 17.33 -19.03
N ASP A 320 34.02 18.06 -18.26
CA ASP A 320 35.48 18.02 -18.36
C ASP A 320 36.08 16.63 -18.09
N ARG A 321 35.30 15.75 -17.44
CA ARG A 321 35.68 14.37 -17.13
C ARG A 321 35.53 13.44 -18.34
N ILE A 322 34.59 13.72 -19.23
CA ILE A 322 34.24 12.85 -20.36
C ILE A 322 34.88 13.46 -21.62
N LYS A 323 36.08 12.98 -21.95
CA LYS A 323 36.84 13.45 -23.12
C LYS A 323 36.68 12.57 -24.36
N CYS A 324 36.09 11.39 -24.21
CA CYS A 324 35.88 10.41 -25.27
C CYS A 324 34.41 10.30 -25.67
N ALA A 325 34.15 9.63 -26.80
CA ALA A 325 32.81 9.31 -27.25
C ALA A 325 32.18 8.27 -26.29
N TYR A 326 31.05 8.63 -25.69
CA TYR A 326 30.36 7.83 -24.68
C TYR A 326 28.85 7.99 -24.83
N GLY A 327 28.08 7.01 -24.40
CA GLY A 327 26.64 7.14 -24.34
C GLY A 327 25.93 5.97 -23.68
N LYS A 328 24.70 6.25 -23.26
CA LYS A 328 23.81 5.30 -22.59
C LYS A 328 22.79 4.78 -23.59
N VAL A 329 22.72 3.46 -23.74
CA VAL A 329 21.84 2.79 -24.71
C VAL A 329 20.86 1.90 -23.94
N LEU A 330 19.57 2.16 -24.08
CA LEU A 330 18.51 1.27 -23.58
C LEU A 330 18.40 0.08 -24.54
N ILE A 331 18.56 -1.12 -24.01
CA ILE A 331 18.30 -2.36 -24.74
C ILE A 331 17.05 -3.00 -24.12
N ARG A 332 16.02 -3.24 -24.94
CA ARG A 332 14.77 -3.86 -24.48
C ARG A 332 14.37 -5.01 -25.38
N GLN A 333 14.12 -6.15 -24.77
CA GLN A 333 13.70 -7.36 -25.45
C GLN A 333 12.21 -7.30 -25.81
N ALA A 334 11.86 -7.76 -27.02
CA ALA A 334 10.48 -7.96 -27.41
C ALA A 334 9.90 -9.17 -26.64
N PRO A 335 8.78 -9.02 -25.92
CA PRO A 335 8.21 -10.12 -25.16
C PRO A 335 7.68 -11.21 -26.10
N GLU A 336 8.02 -12.47 -25.84
CA GLU A 336 7.52 -13.61 -26.64
C GLU A 336 6.01 -13.82 -26.48
N THR A 337 5.52 -13.60 -25.25
CA THR A 337 4.12 -13.73 -24.87
C THR A 337 3.71 -12.55 -23.98
N VAL A 338 2.41 -12.29 -23.89
CA VAL A 338 1.86 -11.22 -23.01
C VAL A 338 2.23 -11.46 -21.53
N GLU A 339 2.51 -12.71 -21.16
CA GLU A 339 2.93 -13.09 -19.81
C GLU A 339 4.31 -12.51 -19.45
N ASN A 340 5.18 -12.36 -20.44
CA ASN A 340 6.55 -11.86 -20.28
C ASN A 340 6.66 -10.33 -20.36
N VAL A 341 5.54 -9.62 -20.53
CA VAL A 341 5.52 -8.15 -20.53
C VAL A 341 5.92 -7.62 -19.14
N ILE A 342 6.94 -6.75 -19.13
CA ILE A 342 7.46 -6.14 -17.90
C ILE A 342 6.36 -5.30 -17.26
N GLU A 343 6.10 -5.53 -15.98
CA GLU A 343 5.10 -4.77 -15.21
C GLU A 343 5.77 -3.96 -14.12
N THR A 344 5.59 -2.64 -14.18
CA THR A 344 5.99 -1.73 -13.09
C THR A 344 4.74 -1.11 -12.47
N ARG A 345 4.51 -1.33 -11.18
CA ARG A 345 3.40 -0.75 -10.41
C ARG A 345 3.83 0.53 -9.73
N ILE A 346 3.09 1.61 -9.96
CA ILE A 346 3.33 2.91 -9.37
C ILE A 346 2.09 3.38 -8.62
N ALA A 347 2.24 3.65 -7.33
CA ALA A 347 1.17 4.25 -6.54
C ALA A 347 1.25 5.78 -6.64
N VAL A 348 0.13 6.42 -6.98
CA VAL A 348 0.04 7.89 -7.06
C VAL A 348 -0.64 8.42 -5.81
N VAL A 349 0.12 9.18 -5.01
CA VAL A 349 -0.33 9.71 -3.71
C VAL A 349 -0.13 11.20 -3.62
N GLY A 350 -0.88 11.86 -2.73
CA GLY A 350 -0.77 13.29 -2.48
C GLY A 350 -2.06 13.90 -1.98
N ASN A 351 -2.00 15.14 -1.50
CA ASN A 351 -3.13 15.85 -0.91
C ASN A 351 -4.29 16.06 -1.90
N VAL A 352 -5.45 16.49 -1.39
CA VAL A 352 -6.55 17.01 -2.20
C VAL A 352 -6.03 18.16 -3.07
N ASP A 353 -6.49 18.22 -4.32
CA ASP A 353 -6.11 19.22 -5.32
C ASP A 353 -4.63 19.25 -5.76
N ALA A 354 -3.83 18.24 -5.38
CA ALA A 354 -2.46 18.06 -5.88
C ALA A 354 -2.37 17.70 -7.37
N GLY A 355 -3.49 17.45 -8.05
CA GLY A 355 -3.52 17.12 -9.48
C GLY A 355 -3.24 15.66 -9.83
N LYS A 356 -3.38 14.72 -8.89
CA LYS A 356 -3.15 13.26 -9.06
C LYS A 356 -3.82 12.67 -10.30
N SER A 357 -5.16 12.61 -10.27
CA SER A 357 -5.97 12.07 -11.37
C SER A 357 -5.86 12.93 -12.63
N THR A 358 -5.52 14.22 -12.50
CA THR A 358 -5.29 15.09 -13.65
C THR A 358 -4.01 14.69 -14.39
N LEU A 359 -2.87 14.58 -13.70
CA LEU A 359 -1.60 14.15 -14.30
C LEU A 359 -1.73 12.75 -14.88
N LEU A 360 -2.34 11.82 -14.15
CA LEU A 360 -2.60 10.47 -14.66
C LEU A 360 -3.42 10.49 -15.95
N GLY A 361 -4.44 11.35 -16.03
CA GLY A 361 -5.25 11.51 -17.22
C GLY A 361 -4.43 12.05 -18.41
N VAL A 362 -3.53 13.01 -18.15
CA VAL A 362 -2.64 13.57 -19.19
C VAL A 362 -1.62 12.54 -19.66
N LEU A 363 -0.95 11.84 -18.75
CA LEU A 363 0.04 10.80 -19.06
C LEU A 363 -0.58 9.66 -19.86
N VAL A 364 -1.72 9.12 -19.42
CA VAL A 364 -2.32 7.92 -20.03
C VAL A 364 -3.06 8.24 -21.34
N LYS A 365 -3.69 9.43 -21.45
CA LYS A 365 -4.51 9.77 -22.63
C LYS A 365 -3.77 10.67 -23.64
N GLY A 366 -2.59 11.17 -23.31
CA GLY A 366 -1.78 12.03 -24.17
C GLY A 366 -2.44 13.34 -24.56
N LYS A 367 -3.37 13.84 -23.74
CA LYS A 367 -4.06 15.12 -23.96
C LYS A 367 -3.90 15.98 -22.73
N LEU A 368 -3.45 17.22 -22.94
CA LEU A 368 -3.31 18.22 -21.89
C LEU A 368 -4.66 18.54 -21.24
N ASP A 369 -4.60 18.97 -19.99
CA ASP A 369 -5.77 19.41 -19.23
C ASP A 369 -6.15 20.84 -19.62
N ASP A 370 -7.44 21.17 -19.52
CA ASP A 370 -7.96 22.51 -19.81
C ASP A 370 -7.92 23.45 -18.59
N GLY A 371 -7.23 23.05 -17.52
CA GLY A 371 -7.22 23.73 -16.23
C GLY A 371 -8.53 23.59 -15.43
N ARG A 372 -9.57 22.95 -16.00
CA ARG A 372 -10.86 22.69 -15.36
C ARG A 372 -11.05 21.21 -15.02
N GLY A 373 -10.06 20.38 -15.29
CA GLY A 373 -10.05 18.95 -14.93
C GLY A 373 -10.69 18.04 -15.97
N LYS A 374 -10.74 18.44 -17.25
CA LYS A 374 -11.18 17.57 -18.36
C LYS A 374 -10.40 16.25 -18.43
N ALA A 375 -9.12 16.25 -18.04
CA ALA A 375 -8.31 15.04 -17.99
C ALA A 375 -8.78 14.06 -16.89
N ARG A 376 -9.06 14.57 -15.67
CA ARG A 376 -9.47 13.72 -14.53
C ARG A 376 -10.89 13.18 -14.63
N VAL A 377 -11.82 13.90 -15.27
CA VAL A 377 -13.22 13.44 -15.44
C VAL A 377 -13.30 12.10 -16.17
N LYS A 378 -12.34 11.83 -17.07
CA LYS A 378 -12.24 10.56 -17.81
C LYS A 378 -11.81 9.38 -16.95
N LEU A 379 -11.26 9.63 -15.77
CA LEU A 379 -10.79 8.60 -14.85
C LEU A 379 -11.80 8.26 -13.75
N PHE A 380 -12.75 9.17 -13.47
CA PHE A 380 -13.77 8.93 -12.45
C PHE A 380 -14.68 7.77 -12.83
N ARG A 381 -14.90 6.88 -11.86
CA ARG A 381 -15.65 5.63 -12.04
C ARG A 381 -17.04 5.72 -11.43
N HIS A 382 -17.17 6.50 -10.36
CA HIS A 382 -18.41 6.60 -9.61
C HIS A 382 -19.08 7.96 -9.79
N LYS A 383 -20.42 7.97 -9.71
CA LYS A 383 -21.23 9.18 -9.89
C LYS A 383 -20.85 10.29 -8.90
N HIS A 384 -20.64 9.94 -7.63
CA HIS A 384 -20.24 10.90 -6.61
C HIS A 384 -18.81 11.45 -6.82
N GLU A 385 -17.92 10.73 -7.52
CA GLU A 385 -16.60 11.27 -7.88
C GLU A 385 -16.72 12.39 -8.92
N ILE A 386 -17.67 12.23 -9.86
CA ILE A 386 -17.99 13.24 -10.88
C ILE A 386 -18.66 14.47 -10.23
N GLU A 387 -19.63 14.24 -9.34
CA GLU A 387 -20.37 15.30 -8.65
C GLU A 387 -19.48 16.09 -7.66
N THR A 388 -18.65 15.41 -6.88
CA THR A 388 -17.77 16.04 -5.88
C THR A 388 -16.42 16.50 -6.43
N GLY A 389 -16.01 16.00 -7.59
CA GLY A 389 -14.68 16.20 -8.17
C GLY A 389 -13.55 15.52 -7.39
N ARG A 390 -13.85 14.56 -6.50
CA ARG A 390 -12.89 13.90 -5.61
C ARG A 390 -12.83 12.40 -5.84
N THR A 391 -11.63 11.86 -5.99
CA THR A 391 -11.38 10.41 -6.05
C THR A 391 -11.68 9.76 -4.70
N SER A 392 -12.45 8.68 -4.72
CA SER A 392 -12.93 7.96 -3.53
C SER A 392 -12.47 6.50 -3.48
N SER A 393 -12.17 5.93 -4.66
CA SER A 393 -11.78 4.53 -4.86
C SER A 393 -10.34 4.41 -5.35
N VAL A 394 -9.74 3.22 -5.24
CA VAL A 394 -8.46 2.94 -5.88
C VAL A 394 -8.70 2.76 -7.38
N GLY A 395 -8.29 3.75 -8.17
CA GLY A 395 -8.28 3.68 -9.63
C GLY A 395 -7.08 2.90 -10.12
N MET A 396 -7.23 2.17 -11.22
CA MET A 396 -6.11 1.57 -11.96
C MET A 396 -6.14 2.11 -13.38
N GLU A 397 -5.00 2.59 -13.86
CA GLU A 397 -4.77 2.95 -15.26
C GLU A 397 -3.43 2.38 -15.72
N ILE A 398 -3.27 2.19 -17.03
CA ILE A 398 -2.05 1.62 -17.60
C ILE A 398 -1.45 2.55 -18.66
N MET A 399 -0.13 2.56 -18.74
CA MET A 399 0.66 3.19 -19.79
C MET A 399 1.64 2.16 -20.34
N GLY A 400 1.68 2.01 -21.65
CA GLY A 400 2.52 1.04 -22.33
C GLY A 400 3.67 1.70 -23.08
N PHE A 401 4.84 1.07 -23.06
CA PHE A 401 6.00 1.41 -23.87
C PHE A 401 6.32 0.24 -24.79
N ASP A 402 6.62 0.56 -26.05
CA ASP A 402 7.12 -0.41 -27.02
C ASP A 402 8.61 -0.78 -26.74
N THR A 403 9.18 -1.61 -27.60
CA THR A 403 10.60 -2.01 -27.54
C THR A 403 11.54 -0.83 -27.80
N HIS A 404 11.11 0.14 -28.61
CA HIS A 404 11.84 1.38 -28.85
C HIS A 404 11.67 2.41 -27.72
N GLY A 405 10.82 2.18 -26.71
CA GLY A 405 10.57 3.11 -25.62
C GLY A 405 9.61 4.26 -25.93
N GLU A 406 8.87 4.19 -27.03
CA GLU A 406 7.78 5.11 -27.35
C GLU A 406 6.47 4.69 -26.68
N ILE A 407 5.61 5.66 -26.39
CA ILE A 407 4.33 5.40 -25.70
C ILE A 407 3.30 4.83 -26.66
N VAL A 408 2.80 3.63 -26.36
CA VAL A 408 1.78 2.96 -27.16
C VAL A 408 0.46 3.73 -27.10
N GLY A 409 -0.04 4.14 -28.26
CA GLY A 409 -1.35 4.81 -28.40
C GLY A 409 -1.34 6.32 -28.14
N HIS A 410 -0.19 6.93 -27.86
CA HIS A 410 -0.08 8.39 -27.77
C HIS A 410 -0.26 9.03 -29.16
N GLY A 411 -1.02 10.12 -29.27
CA GLY A 411 -1.26 10.83 -30.54
C GLY A 411 -2.28 10.20 -31.50
N GLN A 412 -2.78 8.99 -31.22
CA GLN A 412 -3.81 8.37 -32.04
C GLN A 412 -5.21 8.94 -31.74
N ALA A 413 -6.00 9.19 -32.79
CA ALA A 413 -7.36 9.72 -32.64
C ALA A 413 -8.32 8.74 -31.96
N ARG A 414 -8.06 7.43 -32.08
CA ARG A 414 -8.86 6.36 -31.49
C ARG A 414 -8.36 6.00 -30.09
N LYS A 415 -9.30 5.80 -29.17
CA LYS A 415 -9.01 5.29 -27.82
C LYS A 415 -8.58 3.83 -27.91
N GLN A 416 -7.32 3.56 -27.57
CA GLN A 416 -6.80 2.21 -27.43
C GLN A 416 -7.39 1.52 -26.19
N THR A 417 -7.73 0.25 -26.34
CA THR A 417 -8.18 -0.62 -25.25
C THR A 417 -6.98 -1.08 -24.42
N TRP A 418 -7.23 -1.54 -23.20
CA TRP A 418 -6.15 -2.07 -22.36
C TRP A 418 -5.49 -3.31 -22.95
N GLU A 419 -6.27 -4.10 -23.71
CA GLU A 419 -5.76 -5.26 -24.42
C GLU A 419 -4.78 -4.90 -25.53
N GLU A 420 -5.10 -3.90 -26.34
CA GLU A 420 -4.20 -3.41 -27.40
C GLU A 420 -2.91 -2.85 -26.79
N ILE A 421 -3.02 -2.05 -25.71
CA ILE A 421 -1.85 -1.54 -25.00
C ILE A 421 -0.99 -2.70 -24.49
N GLY A 422 -1.57 -3.69 -23.82
CA GLY A 422 -0.81 -4.83 -23.29
C GLY A 422 -0.16 -5.71 -24.36
N ARG A 423 -0.78 -5.89 -25.54
CA ARG A 423 -0.22 -6.70 -26.65
C ARG A 423 0.92 -6.00 -27.39
N HIS A 424 0.87 -4.69 -27.53
CA HIS A 424 1.87 -3.90 -28.28
C HIS A 424 2.98 -3.32 -27.41
N SER A 425 2.93 -3.55 -26.09
CA SER A 425 3.93 -3.02 -25.16
C SER A 425 4.94 -4.09 -24.77
N ALA A 426 6.22 -3.73 -24.76
CA ALA A 426 7.26 -4.51 -24.10
C ALA A 426 7.28 -4.26 -22.58
N LYS A 427 6.89 -3.05 -22.17
CA LYS A 427 6.80 -2.64 -20.76
C LYS A 427 5.51 -1.91 -20.49
N VAL A 428 4.84 -2.25 -19.38
CA VAL A 428 3.58 -1.61 -18.97
C VAL A 428 3.66 -1.11 -17.54
N ILE A 429 3.50 0.20 -17.40
CA ILE A 429 3.35 0.87 -16.12
C ILE A 429 1.89 0.82 -15.70
N SER A 430 1.64 0.32 -14.49
CA SER A 430 0.31 0.25 -13.88
C SER A 430 0.22 1.26 -12.76
N PHE A 431 -0.57 2.30 -12.97
CA PHE A 431 -0.81 3.35 -11.98
C PHE A 431 -1.96 2.97 -11.06
N SER A 432 -1.73 3.08 -9.75
CA SER A 432 -2.79 3.05 -8.75
C SER A 432 -3.12 4.49 -8.34
N ASP A 433 -4.26 5.02 -8.80
CA ASP A 433 -4.77 6.34 -8.39
C ASP A 433 -5.36 6.23 -6.98
N LEU A 434 -4.66 6.80 -6.00
CA LEU A 434 -5.08 6.73 -4.60
C LEU A 434 -5.77 8.02 -4.16
N ALA A 435 -6.76 7.87 -3.29
CA ALA A 435 -7.54 8.99 -2.80
C ALA A 435 -6.68 9.99 -2.00
N GLY A 436 -6.94 11.28 -2.20
CA GLY A 436 -6.19 12.35 -1.53
C GLY A 436 -6.82 12.89 -0.25
N HIS A 437 -8.11 12.60 -0.03
CA HIS A 437 -8.88 13.16 1.08
C HIS A 437 -8.75 12.27 2.32
N GLU A 438 -8.67 12.86 3.50
CA GLU A 438 -8.48 12.15 4.77
C GLU A 438 -9.57 11.09 5.07
N ARG A 439 -10.83 11.40 4.74
CA ARG A 439 -11.97 10.46 4.81
C ARG A 439 -11.70 9.14 4.07
N TYR A 440 -10.88 9.15 3.02
CA TYR A 440 -10.54 7.97 2.22
C TYR A 440 -9.15 7.42 2.50
N LEU A 441 -8.49 7.85 3.58
CA LEU A 441 -7.14 7.39 3.93
C LEU A 441 -7.06 5.87 4.12
N ARG A 442 -8.15 5.25 4.61
CA ARG A 442 -8.25 3.78 4.69
C ARG A 442 -8.08 3.13 3.30
N THR A 443 -8.69 3.72 2.27
CA THR A 443 -8.60 3.28 0.88
C THR A 443 -7.19 3.47 0.33
N THR A 444 -6.53 4.59 0.64
CA THR A 444 -5.14 4.88 0.23
C THR A 444 -4.16 3.89 0.87
N VAL A 445 -4.28 3.63 2.17
CA VAL A 445 -3.46 2.64 2.89
C VAL A 445 -3.63 1.25 2.31
N PHE A 446 -4.89 0.86 2.08
CA PHE A 446 -5.20 -0.38 1.43
C PHE A 446 -4.52 -0.47 0.06
N GLY A 447 -4.62 0.57 -0.77
CA GLY A 447 -3.94 0.62 -2.07
C GLY A 447 -2.42 0.46 -1.96
N MET A 448 -1.77 1.18 -1.03
CA MET A 448 -0.33 1.11 -0.80
C MET A 448 0.14 -0.27 -0.33
N LEU A 449 -0.64 -0.97 0.50
CA LEU A 449 -0.27 -2.27 1.05
C LEU A 449 -0.67 -3.45 0.16
N SER A 450 -1.86 -3.39 -0.44
CA SER A 450 -2.43 -4.50 -1.22
C SER A 450 -1.85 -4.59 -2.63
N SER A 451 -1.59 -3.45 -3.28
CA SER A 451 -1.02 -3.43 -4.64
C SER A 451 0.48 -3.69 -4.67
N SER A 452 1.17 -3.66 -3.52
CA SER A 452 2.63 -3.78 -3.42
C SER A 452 3.34 -2.97 -4.54
N PRO A 453 3.20 -1.63 -4.53
CA PRO A 453 3.75 -0.80 -5.59
C PRO A 453 5.27 -0.84 -5.56
N ASN A 454 5.90 -0.90 -6.73
CA ASN A 454 7.35 -0.86 -6.86
C ASN A 454 7.87 0.57 -6.59
N TYR A 455 7.09 1.58 -7.00
CA TYR A 455 7.43 2.99 -6.84
C TYR A 455 6.24 3.81 -6.35
N CYS A 456 6.53 4.96 -5.72
CA CYS A 456 5.52 5.88 -5.23
C CYS A 456 5.71 7.27 -5.85
N LEU A 457 4.70 7.76 -6.56
CA LEU A 457 4.64 9.10 -7.14
C LEU A 457 3.91 10.05 -6.17
N LEU A 458 4.68 10.87 -5.46
CA LEU A 458 4.17 11.88 -4.55
C LEU A 458 3.86 13.18 -5.30
N MET A 459 2.58 13.46 -5.44
CA MET A 459 2.07 14.67 -6.06
C MET A 459 1.96 15.80 -5.05
N VAL A 460 2.55 16.94 -5.39
CA VAL A 460 2.53 18.16 -4.56
C VAL A 460 2.08 19.32 -5.44
N ALA A 461 1.11 20.11 -4.99
CA ALA A 461 0.77 21.34 -5.72
C ALA A 461 1.76 22.46 -5.36
N ALA A 462 2.24 23.20 -6.34
CA ALA A 462 3.18 24.31 -6.16
C ALA A 462 2.70 25.36 -5.16
N ASN A 463 1.39 25.64 -5.15
CA ASN A 463 0.76 26.66 -4.30
C ASN A 463 0.64 26.27 -2.82
N ASN A 464 0.37 25.00 -2.53
CA ASN A 464 0.05 24.53 -1.17
C ASN A 464 1.23 23.81 -0.49
N GLY A 465 2.17 23.30 -1.28
CA GLY A 465 3.30 22.52 -0.78
C GLY A 465 2.89 21.22 -0.07
N LEU A 466 3.78 20.74 0.81
CA LEU A 466 3.66 19.42 1.43
C LEU A 466 2.88 19.51 2.76
N ILE A 467 1.56 19.60 2.65
CA ILE A 467 0.64 19.76 3.80
C ILE A 467 -0.36 18.60 3.95
N GLY A 468 -0.87 18.44 5.18
CA GLY A 468 -1.92 17.50 5.52
C GLY A 468 -1.59 16.07 5.11
N MET A 469 -2.43 15.51 4.22
CA MET A 469 -2.35 14.13 3.75
C MET A 469 -1.08 13.80 2.97
N SER A 470 -0.44 14.78 2.31
CA SER A 470 0.83 14.52 1.62
C SER A 470 1.94 14.08 2.58
N LYS A 471 1.98 14.62 3.81
CA LYS A 471 2.94 14.18 4.85
C LYS A 471 2.68 12.76 5.30
N GLU A 472 1.41 12.44 5.52
CA GLU A 472 0.97 11.10 5.92
C GLU A 472 1.31 10.07 4.83
N HIS A 473 1.01 10.37 3.56
CA HIS A 473 1.31 9.49 2.44
C HIS A 473 2.81 9.29 2.23
N LEU A 474 3.61 10.35 2.34
CA LEU A 474 5.06 10.26 2.32
C LEU A 474 5.56 9.38 3.48
N GLY A 475 5.02 9.59 4.69
CA GLY A 475 5.33 8.76 5.85
C GLY A 475 5.05 7.28 5.58
N ILE A 476 3.88 6.93 5.04
CA ILE A 476 3.52 5.55 4.68
C ILE A 476 4.48 4.99 3.61
N ALA A 477 4.81 5.75 2.57
CA ALA A 477 5.71 5.29 1.51
C ALA A 477 7.12 5.00 2.04
N LEU A 478 7.67 5.89 2.87
CA LEU A 478 8.96 5.71 3.54
C LEU A 478 8.92 4.51 4.50
N SER A 479 7.83 4.36 5.23
CA SER A 479 7.60 3.25 6.16
C SER A 479 7.57 1.89 5.47
N LEU A 480 7.02 1.84 4.25
CA LEU A 480 6.99 0.67 3.40
C LEU A 480 8.25 0.55 2.53
N ASN A 481 9.28 1.36 2.79
CA ASN A 481 10.51 1.40 2.00
C ASN A 481 10.28 1.43 0.47
N VAL A 482 9.21 2.09 0.03
CA VAL A 482 8.91 2.24 -1.39
C VAL A 482 9.68 3.47 -1.89
N PRO A 483 10.52 3.35 -2.94
CA PRO A 483 11.22 4.51 -3.50
C PRO A 483 10.22 5.58 -3.96
N VAL A 484 10.48 6.82 -3.55
CA VAL A 484 9.58 7.96 -3.76
C VAL A 484 10.15 8.90 -4.80
N MET A 485 9.30 9.26 -5.76
CA MET A 485 9.53 10.29 -6.76
C MET A 485 8.49 11.39 -6.57
N VAL A 486 8.92 12.65 -6.67
CA VAL A 486 8.09 13.80 -6.35
C VAL A 486 7.78 14.58 -7.62
N VAL A 487 6.53 14.97 -7.79
CA VAL A 487 6.09 15.80 -8.91
C VAL A 487 5.34 17.00 -8.36
N ILE A 488 5.89 18.18 -8.61
CA ILE A 488 5.31 19.47 -8.27
C ILE A 488 4.44 19.93 -9.44
N THR A 489 3.13 19.98 -9.25
CA THR A 489 2.15 20.38 -10.27
C THR A 489 1.74 21.84 -10.15
N LYS A 490 1.05 22.36 -11.18
CA LYS A 490 0.46 23.72 -11.21
C LYS A 490 1.50 24.85 -11.17
N ILE A 491 2.66 24.62 -11.77
CA ILE A 491 3.71 25.65 -11.89
C ILE A 491 3.26 26.82 -12.77
N ASP A 492 2.30 26.60 -13.66
CA ASP A 492 1.72 27.60 -14.56
C ASP A 492 0.91 28.69 -13.85
N ILE A 493 0.29 28.36 -12.71
CA ILE A 493 -0.56 29.29 -11.95
C ILE A 493 0.20 29.89 -10.75
N CYS A 494 1.27 29.22 -10.29
CA CYS A 494 1.93 29.56 -9.04
C CYS A 494 2.94 30.71 -9.22
N PRO A 495 2.86 31.79 -8.41
CA PRO A 495 3.89 32.81 -8.38
C PRO A 495 5.26 32.22 -8.01
N PRO A 496 6.37 32.70 -8.61
CA PRO A 496 7.70 32.09 -8.46
C PRO A 496 8.21 32.12 -7.00
N HIS A 497 7.84 33.14 -6.21
CA HIS A 497 8.23 33.23 -4.81
C HIS A 497 7.61 32.12 -3.94
N ILE A 498 6.35 31.75 -4.21
CA ILE A 498 5.65 30.66 -3.49
C ILE A 498 6.25 29.32 -3.90
N LEU A 499 6.51 29.13 -5.20
CA LEU A 499 7.14 27.90 -5.70
C LEU A 499 8.50 27.67 -5.03
N GLN A 500 9.34 28.69 -4.92
CA GLN A 500 10.63 28.61 -4.22
C GLN A 500 10.48 28.25 -2.74
N GLN A 501 9.48 28.81 -2.05
CA GLN A 501 9.17 28.45 -0.66
C GLN A 501 8.75 26.98 -0.55
N THR A 502 7.87 26.51 -1.42
CA THR A 502 7.43 25.11 -1.48
C THR A 502 8.61 24.17 -1.72
N VAL A 503 9.48 24.50 -2.68
CA VAL A 503 10.69 23.74 -2.99
C VAL A 503 11.63 23.66 -1.78
N LYS A 504 11.82 24.78 -1.06
CA LYS A 504 12.65 24.82 0.16
C LYS A 504 12.06 23.95 1.28
N GLN A 505 10.75 24.04 1.50
CA GLN A 505 10.05 23.22 2.49
C GLN A 505 10.15 21.72 2.18
N LEU A 506 9.92 21.36 0.92
CA LEU A 506 9.98 19.99 0.44
C LEU A 506 11.40 19.41 0.59
N THR A 507 12.41 20.18 0.19
CA THR A 507 13.83 19.81 0.34
C THR A 507 14.19 19.60 1.82
N GLY A 508 13.72 20.46 2.71
CA GLY A 508 13.95 20.32 4.15
C GLY A 508 13.31 19.07 4.75
N ILE A 509 12.10 18.71 4.31
CA ILE A 509 11.41 17.49 4.77
C ILE A 509 12.10 16.23 4.25
N LEU A 510 12.49 16.20 2.98
CA LEU A 510 13.18 15.04 2.39
C LEU A 510 14.55 14.79 3.03
N LYS A 511 15.29 15.86 3.36
CA LYS A 511 16.59 15.76 4.06
C LYS A 511 16.47 15.51 5.57
N SER A 512 15.26 15.58 6.14
CA SER A 512 15.05 15.36 7.57
C SER A 512 15.44 13.92 7.97
N PRO A 513 15.81 13.68 9.25
CA PRO A 513 16.22 12.35 9.72
C PRO A 513 15.12 11.28 9.61
N GLY A 514 13.85 11.68 9.41
CA GLY A 514 12.74 10.75 9.18
C GLY A 514 12.64 10.24 7.74
N ALA A 515 13.19 10.96 6.76
CA ALA A 515 13.11 10.61 5.34
C ALA A 515 14.46 10.22 4.74
N HIS A 516 15.55 10.88 5.16
CA HIS A 516 16.92 10.60 4.75
C HIS A 516 17.06 10.43 3.22
N LYS A 517 16.45 11.34 2.46
CA LYS A 517 16.50 11.37 0.99
C LYS A 517 17.34 12.53 0.47
N ILE A 518 17.99 12.30 -0.68
CA ILE A 518 18.75 13.29 -1.45
C ILE A 518 17.85 13.79 -2.59
N PRO A 519 17.31 15.01 -2.51
CA PRO A 519 16.49 15.57 -3.56
C PRO A 519 17.31 15.98 -4.78
N ILE A 520 16.95 15.48 -5.97
CA ILE A 520 17.55 15.86 -7.26
C ILE A 520 16.46 16.51 -8.12
N PHE A 521 16.69 17.74 -8.57
CA PHE A 521 15.75 18.45 -9.44
C PHE A 521 16.07 18.12 -10.89
N ILE A 522 15.09 17.57 -11.59
CA ILE A 522 15.25 17.19 -13.00
C ILE A 522 14.75 18.35 -13.86
N LYS A 523 15.64 18.90 -14.68
CA LYS A 523 15.34 20.00 -15.61
C LYS A 523 15.68 19.66 -17.05
N SER A 524 16.64 18.77 -17.26
CA SER A 524 17.09 18.35 -18.58
C SER A 524 16.90 16.84 -18.78
N ARG A 525 17.00 16.41 -20.04
CA ARG A 525 17.02 15.00 -20.39
C ARG A 525 18.24 14.29 -19.79
N GLU A 526 19.39 14.95 -19.75
CA GLU A 526 20.61 14.45 -19.11
C GLU A 526 20.38 14.12 -17.63
N ASP A 527 19.80 15.05 -16.86
CA ASP A 527 19.47 14.84 -15.44
C ASP A 527 18.54 13.62 -15.28
N THR A 528 17.59 13.47 -16.21
CA THR A 528 16.60 12.39 -16.20
C THR A 528 17.26 11.03 -16.33
N VAL A 529 18.15 10.85 -17.32
CA VAL A 529 18.83 9.58 -17.60
C VAL A 529 19.80 9.21 -16.47
N ASN A 530 20.61 10.17 -16.02
CA ASN A 530 21.58 9.95 -14.95
C ASN A 530 20.88 9.61 -13.63
N THR A 531 19.79 10.33 -13.30
CA THR A 531 19.01 10.06 -12.09
C THR A 531 18.29 8.72 -12.16
N ALA A 532 17.71 8.35 -13.32
CA ALA A 532 16.99 7.08 -13.46
C ALA A 532 17.91 5.87 -13.27
N THR A 533 19.13 5.94 -13.82
CA THR A 533 20.14 4.88 -13.67
C THR A 533 20.55 4.70 -12.21
N GLN A 534 20.68 5.80 -11.46
CA GLN A 534 21.06 5.77 -10.04
C GLN A 534 19.87 5.58 -9.09
N PHE A 535 18.63 5.61 -9.58
CA PHE A 535 17.44 5.63 -8.73
C PHE A 535 17.23 4.33 -7.94
N VAL A 536 17.90 3.24 -8.35
CA VAL A 536 17.99 2.00 -7.56
C VAL A 536 18.59 2.27 -6.18
N ASN A 537 19.48 3.26 -6.05
CA ASN A 537 19.98 3.70 -4.76
C ASN A 537 18.86 4.40 -3.98
N HIS A 538 18.24 3.68 -3.03
CA HIS A 538 17.06 4.07 -2.25
C HIS A 538 17.12 5.46 -1.58
N ARG A 539 18.27 6.14 -1.56
CA ARG A 539 18.44 7.48 -0.99
C ARG A 539 18.04 8.60 -1.94
N ILE A 540 18.09 8.40 -3.25
CA ILE A 540 17.79 9.47 -4.22
C ILE A 540 16.27 9.69 -4.33
N CYS A 541 15.86 10.96 -4.42
CA CYS A 541 14.48 11.35 -4.65
C CYS A 541 14.41 12.36 -5.80
N PRO A 542 14.01 11.93 -7.01
CA PRO A 542 13.84 12.83 -8.15
C PRO A 542 12.64 13.75 -7.95
N ILE A 543 12.79 15.01 -8.33
CA ILE A 543 11.77 16.05 -8.26
C ILE A 543 11.56 16.65 -9.64
N PHE A 544 10.33 16.52 -10.14
CA PHE A 544 9.88 17.13 -11.40
C PHE A 544 8.99 18.33 -11.11
N GLN A 545 9.11 19.39 -11.91
CA GLN A 545 8.21 20.54 -11.89
C GLN A 545 7.40 20.52 -13.17
N VAL A 546 6.09 20.29 -13.08
CA VAL A 546 5.24 20.03 -14.26
C VAL A 546 4.01 20.91 -14.29
N SER A 547 3.52 21.17 -15.50
CA SER A 547 2.19 21.71 -15.72
C SER A 547 1.37 20.79 -16.63
N ASN A 548 0.23 20.36 -16.11
CA ASN A 548 -0.74 19.57 -16.88
C ASN A 548 -1.45 20.37 -17.97
N VAL A 549 -1.39 21.70 -17.92
CA VAL A 549 -2.08 22.61 -18.85
C VAL A 549 -1.15 23.03 -19.98
N THR A 550 0.07 23.48 -19.66
CA THR A 550 1.04 23.90 -20.68
C THR A 550 1.81 22.74 -21.28
N GLY A 551 1.89 21.59 -20.58
CA GLY A 551 2.68 20.44 -21.01
C GLY A 551 4.15 20.47 -20.56
N GLU A 552 4.55 21.49 -19.82
CA GLU A 552 5.92 21.67 -19.36
C GLU A 552 6.42 20.47 -18.52
N CYS A 553 7.59 19.92 -18.90
CA CYS A 553 8.30 18.79 -18.27
C CYS A 553 7.52 17.46 -18.18
N ILE A 554 6.40 17.31 -18.90
CA ILE A 554 5.66 16.04 -18.93
C ILE A 554 6.44 14.95 -19.67
N ASP A 555 7.15 15.34 -20.72
CA ASP A 555 8.08 14.52 -21.51
C ASP A 555 9.22 13.96 -20.66
N LEU A 556 9.78 14.76 -19.74
CA LEU A 556 10.82 14.31 -18.81
C LEU A 556 10.27 13.24 -17.84
N VAL A 557 9.04 13.43 -17.33
CA VAL A 557 8.38 12.41 -16.50
C VAL A 557 8.14 11.13 -17.30
N GLN A 558 7.66 11.23 -18.53
CA GLN A 558 7.44 10.07 -19.42
C GLN A 558 8.74 9.31 -19.69
N THR A 559 9.81 10.04 -20.00
CA THR A 559 11.14 9.47 -20.25
C THR A 559 11.69 8.79 -19.00
N PHE A 560 11.55 9.42 -17.83
CA PHE A 560 11.96 8.83 -16.56
C PHE A 560 11.20 7.53 -16.27
N LEU A 561 9.88 7.55 -16.45
CA LEU A 561 9.01 6.39 -16.26
C LEU A 561 9.39 5.23 -17.18
N ASN A 562 9.75 5.51 -18.44
CA ASN A 562 10.23 4.49 -19.38
C ASN A 562 11.50 3.78 -18.89
N MET A 563 12.42 4.53 -18.26
CA MET A 563 13.71 4.02 -17.78
C MET A 563 13.68 3.39 -16.38
N LEU A 564 12.54 3.39 -15.70
CA LEU A 564 12.45 2.84 -14.35
C LEU A 564 12.75 1.35 -14.35
N PRO A 565 13.80 0.87 -13.67
CA PRO A 565 14.11 -0.55 -13.67
C PRO A 565 12.98 -1.36 -13.02
N HIS A 566 12.90 -2.65 -13.34
CA HIS A 566 12.02 -3.54 -12.60
C HIS A 566 12.52 -3.66 -11.14
N HIS A 567 11.70 -3.22 -10.19
CA HIS A 567 12.06 -3.21 -8.77
C HIS A 567 11.23 -4.23 -7.98
N GLY A 568 11.84 -5.36 -7.65
CA GLY A 568 11.22 -6.37 -6.77
C GLY A 568 11.87 -7.73 -6.95
N ARG A 569 12.24 -8.36 -5.84
CA ARG A 569 12.74 -9.74 -5.84
C ARG A 569 11.56 -10.67 -5.65
N TYR A 570 11.16 -11.34 -6.71
CA TYR A 570 10.08 -12.30 -6.69
C TYR A 570 10.64 -13.69 -6.95
N ASP A 571 10.27 -14.64 -6.09
CA ASP A 571 10.66 -16.03 -6.23
C ASP A 571 9.53 -16.79 -6.92
N SER A 572 9.69 -17.02 -8.23
CA SER A 572 8.75 -17.83 -9.03
C SER A 572 8.85 -19.32 -8.73
N GLY A 573 9.96 -19.80 -8.13
CA GLY A 573 10.15 -21.20 -7.75
C GLY A 573 9.53 -21.56 -6.39
N ALA A 574 9.20 -20.55 -5.58
CA ALA A 574 8.51 -20.74 -4.31
C ALA A 574 7.10 -21.36 -4.45
N PRO A 575 6.52 -21.91 -3.38
CA PRO A 575 5.10 -22.25 -3.36
C PRO A 575 4.21 -21.03 -3.64
N LEU A 576 3.13 -21.24 -4.39
CA LEU A 576 2.20 -20.18 -4.78
C LEU A 576 1.60 -19.45 -3.56
N GLU A 577 1.75 -18.13 -3.51
CA GLU A 577 1.09 -17.25 -2.54
C GLU A 577 0.46 -16.07 -3.29
N PHE A 578 -0.86 -16.10 -3.49
CA PHE A 578 -1.58 -15.02 -4.14
C PHE A 578 -2.47 -14.28 -3.16
N LEU A 579 -2.32 -12.95 -3.07
CA LEU A 579 -3.07 -12.11 -2.14
C LEU A 579 -4.33 -11.55 -2.80
N VAL A 580 -5.51 -11.83 -2.24
CA VAL A 580 -6.78 -11.34 -2.76
C VAL A 580 -7.03 -9.90 -2.34
N ASN A 581 -7.00 -8.99 -3.31
CA ASN A 581 -7.22 -7.56 -3.15
C ASN A 581 -8.66 -7.17 -3.46
N ASP A 582 -9.26 -7.77 -4.49
CA ASP A 582 -10.65 -7.49 -4.86
C ASP A 582 -11.39 -8.74 -5.33
N THR A 583 -12.72 -8.64 -5.31
CA THR A 583 -13.63 -9.74 -5.64
C THR A 583 -14.75 -9.23 -6.52
N PHE A 584 -14.90 -9.85 -7.69
CA PHE A 584 -15.90 -9.53 -8.70
C PHE A 584 -16.83 -10.71 -8.91
N SER A 585 -18.06 -10.41 -9.32
CA SER A 585 -19.01 -11.41 -9.82
C SER A 585 -19.28 -11.06 -11.27
N VAL A 586 -18.68 -11.83 -12.17
CA VAL A 586 -18.77 -11.60 -13.61
C VAL A 586 -19.83 -12.53 -14.18
N PRO A 587 -20.82 -12.00 -14.95
CA PRO A 587 -21.83 -12.83 -15.59
C PRO A 587 -21.19 -13.96 -16.41
N PHE A 588 -21.77 -15.16 -16.37
CA PHE A 588 -21.33 -16.38 -17.07
C PHE A 588 -19.97 -16.97 -16.62
N VAL A 589 -19.04 -16.16 -16.09
CA VAL A 589 -17.75 -16.63 -15.56
C VAL A 589 -17.88 -17.12 -14.11
N GLY A 590 -18.57 -16.33 -13.28
CA GLY A 590 -18.77 -16.57 -11.85
C GLY A 590 -17.93 -15.64 -10.97
N THR A 591 -17.39 -16.19 -9.88
CA THR A 591 -16.59 -15.43 -8.91
C THR A 591 -15.16 -15.26 -9.42
N VAL A 592 -14.72 -14.01 -9.54
CA VAL A 592 -13.36 -13.65 -9.96
C VAL A 592 -12.66 -12.93 -8.81
N VAL A 593 -11.45 -13.35 -8.48
CA VAL A 593 -10.60 -12.70 -7.47
C VAL A 593 -9.47 -11.97 -8.17
N SER A 594 -9.14 -10.77 -7.73
CA SER A 594 -8.03 -9.97 -8.27
C SER A 594 -7.01 -9.68 -7.19
N GLY A 595 -5.74 -9.69 -7.55
CA GLY A 595 -4.66 -9.70 -6.59
C GLY A 595 -3.28 -9.66 -7.22
N VAL A 596 -2.27 -9.78 -6.36
CA VAL A 596 -0.86 -9.87 -6.76
C VAL A 596 -0.34 -11.23 -6.33
N VAL A 597 0.38 -11.90 -7.24
CA VAL A 597 1.13 -13.11 -6.91
C VAL A 597 2.38 -12.68 -6.15
N LYS A 598 2.49 -13.03 -4.87
CA LYS A 598 3.64 -12.68 -4.03
C LYS A 598 4.80 -13.65 -4.21
N ALA A 599 4.50 -14.93 -4.42
CA ALA A 599 5.46 -16.00 -4.58
C ALA A 599 4.89 -17.12 -5.46
N GLY A 600 5.76 -17.85 -6.15
CA GLY A 600 5.41 -18.98 -7.01
C GLY A 600 4.82 -18.62 -8.36
N ALA A 601 4.43 -19.65 -9.11
CA ALA A 601 3.72 -19.54 -10.37
C ALA A 601 2.44 -20.35 -10.35
N VAL A 602 1.47 -19.98 -11.19
CA VAL A 602 0.19 -20.66 -11.29
C VAL A 602 -0.30 -20.74 -12.72
N HIS A 603 -0.90 -21.87 -13.08
CA HIS A 603 -1.44 -22.13 -14.40
C HIS A 603 -2.96 -22.28 -14.35
N THR A 604 -3.58 -22.04 -15.51
CA THR A 604 -5.00 -22.31 -15.69
C THR A 604 -5.27 -23.80 -15.55
N GLY A 605 -6.27 -24.16 -14.75
CA GLY A 605 -6.60 -25.55 -14.43
C GLY A 605 -6.00 -26.06 -13.12
N ASP A 606 -5.11 -25.31 -12.47
CA ASP A 606 -4.46 -25.75 -11.23
C ASP A 606 -5.47 -25.85 -10.08
N PRO A 607 -5.39 -26.93 -9.26
CA PRO A 607 -6.16 -27.04 -8.04
C PRO A 607 -5.54 -26.18 -6.93
N VAL A 608 -6.36 -25.32 -6.34
CA VAL A 608 -5.92 -24.33 -5.34
C VAL A 608 -6.85 -24.30 -4.12
N LEU A 609 -6.33 -23.74 -3.03
CA LEU A 609 -7.05 -23.48 -1.79
C LEU A 609 -7.31 -21.98 -1.67
N VAL A 610 -8.53 -21.59 -1.34
CA VAL A 610 -8.91 -20.18 -1.09
C VAL A 610 -9.39 -20.04 0.35
N GLY A 611 -8.81 -19.09 1.08
CA GLY A 611 -9.14 -18.83 2.48
C GLY A 611 -8.15 -17.84 3.11
N PRO A 612 -8.20 -17.57 4.42
CA PRO A 612 -9.13 -18.17 5.38
C PRO A 612 -10.51 -17.47 5.38
N ASP A 613 -11.54 -18.29 5.54
CA ASP A 613 -12.88 -17.80 5.89
C ASP A 613 -12.93 -17.24 7.32
N SER A 614 -14.12 -16.81 7.77
CA SER A 614 -14.28 -16.26 9.13
C SER A 614 -13.96 -17.25 10.25
N LEU A 615 -13.96 -18.56 9.95
CA LEU A 615 -13.65 -19.64 10.88
C LEU A 615 -12.20 -20.14 10.76
N GLY A 616 -11.43 -19.64 9.79
CA GLY A 616 -10.05 -20.07 9.55
C GLY A 616 -9.91 -21.25 8.58
N GLN A 617 -10.98 -21.63 7.88
CA GLN A 617 -10.99 -22.77 6.95
C GLN A 617 -10.61 -22.34 5.53
N PHE A 618 -10.11 -23.30 4.76
CA PHE A 618 -9.79 -23.16 3.34
C PHE A 618 -10.72 -24.02 2.50
N LYS A 619 -11.15 -23.48 1.36
CA LYS A 619 -12.01 -24.16 0.40
C LYS A 619 -11.22 -24.58 -0.83
N ASN A 620 -11.35 -25.83 -1.22
CA ASN A 620 -10.77 -26.35 -2.46
C ASN A 620 -11.51 -25.78 -3.67
N THR A 621 -10.75 -25.32 -4.66
CA THR A 621 -11.28 -24.87 -5.94
C THR A 621 -10.25 -25.11 -7.04
N VAL A 622 -10.60 -24.74 -8.26
CA VAL A 622 -9.75 -24.84 -9.45
C VAL A 622 -9.81 -23.49 -10.15
N ILE A 623 -8.67 -23.05 -10.68
CA ILE A 623 -8.59 -21.84 -11.49
C ILE A 623 -9.15 -22.15 -12.89
N LYS A 624 -10.27 -21.53 -13.24
CA LYS A 624 -10.91 -21.70 -14.55
C LYS A 624 -10.19 -20.93 -15.65
N SER A 625 -9.80 -19.69 -15.35
CA SER A 625 -9.12 -18.79 -16.28
C SER A 625 -8.31 -17.77 -15.50
N ILE A 626 -7.25 -17.30 -16.14
CA ILE A 626 -6.39 -16.23 -15.63
C ILE A 626 -6.45 -15.05 -16.62
N GLU A 627 -6.59 -13.86 -16.07
CA GLU A 627 -6.56 -12.61 -16.83
C GLU A 627 -5.52 -11.65 -16.26
N ARG A 628 -4.62 -11.16 -17.11
CA ARG A 628 -3.70 -10.07 -16.79
C ARG A 628 -4.09 -8.84 -17.57
N LYS A 629 -4.46 -7.77 -16.86
CA LYS A 629 -4.87 -6.48 -17.47
C LYS A 629 -5.94 -6.62 -18.56
N ARG A 630 -6.92 -7.50 -18.33
CA ARG A 630 -8.02 -7.86 -19.26
C ARG A 630 -7.60 -8.67 -20.49
N ILE A 631 -6.38 -9.21 -20.50
CA ILE A 631 -5.91 -10.16 -21.51
C ILE A 631 -5.90 -11.55 -20.89
N HIS A 632 -6.50 -12.52 -21.57
CA HIS A 632 -6.44 -13.92 -21.16
C HIS A 632 -5.01 -14.45 -21.30
N VAL A 633 -4.54 -15.12 -20.23
CA VAL A 633 -3.21 -15.73 -20.17
C VAL A 633 -3.32 -17.15 -19.59
N HIS A 634 -2.35 -18.00 -19.87
CA HIS A 634 -2.31 -19.37 -19.41
C HIS A 634 -1.62 -19.51 -18.06
N ALA A 635 -0.59 -18.69 -17.81
CA ALA A 635 0.18 -18.69 -16.58
C ALA A 635 0.31 -17.28 -15.97
N CYS A 636 0.64 -17.25 -14.68
CA CYS A 636 0.97 -16.03 -13.95
C CYS A 636 2.08 -16.33 -12.93
N SER A 637 3.09 -15.47 -12.89
CA SER A 637 4.27 -15.63 -12.05
C SER A 637 4.33 -14.61 -10.91
N ALA A 638 5.18 -14.86 -9.93
CA ALA A 638 5.41 -13.98 -8.81
C ALA A 638 5.77 -12.55 -9.27
N GLY A 639 5.20 -11.57 -8.58
CA GLY A 639 5.33 -10.16 -8.91
C GLY A 639 4.31 -9.62 -9.89
N GLN A 640 3.46 -10.46 -10.50
CA GLN A 640 2.47 -10.02 -11.47
C GLN A 640 1.09 -9.77 -10.84
N SER A 641 0.37 -8.78 -11.38
CA SER A 641 -1.04 -8.54 -11.02
C SER A 641 -1.96 -9.33 -11.94
N ALA A 642 -2.86 -10.14 -11.37
CA ALA A 642 -3.76 -10.98 -12.15
C ALA A 642 -5.15 -11.10 -11.51
N SER A 643 -6.09 -11.55 -12.33
CA SER A 643 -7.45 -11.92 -11.90
C SER A 643 -7.71 -13.39 -12.21
N PHE A 644 -8.15 -14.14 -11.22
CA PHE A 644 -8.43 -15.57 -11.34
C PHE A 644 -9.93 -15.83 -11.23
N ALA A 645 -10.49 -16.53 -12.20
CA ALA A 645 -11.85 -17.03 -12.12
C ALA A 645 -11.88 -18.37 -11.36
N LEU A 646 -12.65 -18.45 -10.28
CA LEU A 646 -12.69 -19.62 -9.41
C LEU A 646 -13.89 -20.53 -9.73
N LYS A 647 -13.68 -21.85 -9.68
CA LYS A 647 -14.74 -22.85 -9.91
C LYS A 647 -15.49 -23.21 -8.62
N GLY A 648 -16.82 -23.13 -8.64
CA GLY A 648 -17.66 -23.62 -7.53
C GLY A 648 -17.59 -22.78 -6.25
N VAL A 649 -17.08 -21.55 -6.35
CA VAL A 649 -16.99 -20.60 -5.23
C VAL A 649 -17.99 -19.47 -5.48
N ARG A 650 -18.80 -19.15 -4.48
CA ARG A 650 -19.75 -18.03 -4.54
C ARG A 650 -19.04 -16.75 -4.11
N ARG A 651 -19.46 -15.61 -4.66
CA ARG A 651 -18.88 -14.30 -4.30
C ARG A 651 -18.89 -14.04 -2.79
N LYS A 652 -19.97 -14.43 -2.10
CA LYS A 652 -20.15 -14.25 -0.65
C LYS A 652 -19.16 -15.05 0.20
N ASP A 653 -18.60 -16.13 -0.35
CA ASP A 653 -17.64 -16.99 0.35
C ASP A 653 -16.21 -16.44 0.25
N VAL A 654 -15.99 -15.35 -0.50
CA VAL A 654 -14.67 -14.75 -0.72
C VAL A 654 -14.66 -13.29 -0.28
N ARG A 655 -13.55 -12.85 0.33
CA ARG A 655 -13.34 -11.47 0.77
C ARG A 655 -11.92 -11.00 0.50
N LYS A 656 -11.73 -9.69 0.61
CA LYS A 656 -10.41 -9.05 0.63
C LYS A 656 -9.60 -9.53 1.85
N GLY A 657 -8.30 -9.73 1.64
CA GLY A 657 -7.39 -10.25 2.66
C GLY A 657 -7.31 -11.77 2.74
N MET A 658 -8.14 -12.51 2.00
CA MET A 658 -7.91 -13.93 1.77
C MET A 658 -6.69 -14.15 0.87
N VAL A 659 -6.16 -15.36 0.89
CA VAL A 659 -5.07 -15.84 0.07
C VAL A 659 -5.51 -17.02 -0.78
N VAL A 660 -4.88 -17.17 -1.94
CA VAL A 660 -4.97 -18.36 -2.77
C VAL A 660 -3.62 -19.07 -2.71
N LEU A 661 -3.66 -20.34 -2.31
CA LEU A 661 -2.49 -21.18 -2.05
C LEU A 661 -2.57 -22.45 -2.91
N PRO A 662 -1.45 -23.13 -3.19
CA PRO A 662 -1.49 -24.40 -3.89
C PRO A 662 -2.26 -25.41 -3.04
N LYS A 663 -2.85 -26.42 -3.68
CA LYS A 663 -3.46 -27.52 -2.94
C LYS A 663 -2.38 -28.26 -2.15
N LEU A 664 -2.51 -28.23 -0.82
CA LEU A 664 -1.64 -28.93 0.12
C LEU A 664 -2.42 -30.07 0.79
N ASP A 665 -1.72 -31.15 1.16
CA ASP A 665 -2.32 -32.29 1.88
C ASP A 665 -2.78 -31.90 3.29
N ARG A 666 -2.08 -30.92 3.89
CA ARG A 666 -2.44 -30.35 5.20
C ARG A 666 -3.02 -28.95 5.01
N PRO A 667 -4.10 -28.59 5.74
CA PRO A 667 -4.65 -27.25 5.65
C PRO A 667 -3.60 -26.23 6.12
N PRO A 668 -3.46 -25.09 5.42
CA PRO A 668 -2.58 -24.01 5.84
C PRO A 668 -2.92 -23.54 7.25
N LYS A 669 -1.89 -23.25 8.05
CA LYS A 669 -2.08 -22.73 9.42
C LYS A 669 -2.51 -21.27 9.38
N VAL A 670 -3.47 -20.93 10.23
CA VAL A 670 -4.00 -19.57 10.40
C VAL A 670 -3.77 -19.12 11.83
N TYR A 671 -3.58 -17.81 12.03
CA TYR A 671 -3.16 -17.29 13.32
C TYR A 671 -4.10 -16.18 13.76
N ARG A 672 -4.56 -16.27 15.01
CA ARG A 672 -5.20 -15.14 15.70
C ARG A 672 -4.21 -14.30 16.48
N GLU A 673 -3.13 -14.91 16.92
CA GLU A 673 -2.15 -14.31 17.82
C GLU A 673 -0.76 -14.42 17.20
N PHE A 674 -0.01 -13.34 17.23
CA PHE A 674 1.33 -13.28 16.66
C PHE A 674 2.16 -12.22 17.38
N VAL A 675 3.48 -12.34 17.30
CA VAL A 675 4.43 -11.40 17.89
C VAL A 675 5.05 -10.58 16.77
N ALA A 676 5.06 -9.26 16.95
CA ALA A 676 5.66 -8.33 16.01
C ALA A 676 6.56 -7.33 16.73
N GLU A 677 7.63 -6.95 16.05
CA GLU A 677 8.48 -5.85 16.47
C GLU A 677 7.93 -4.57 15.87
N VAL A 678 7.61 -3.59 16.71
CA VAL A 678 6.97 -2.33 16.30
C VAL A 678 7.78 -1.10 16.68
N LEU A 679 7.74 -0.10 15.81
CA LEU A 679 8.24 1.25 16.03
C LEU A 679 7.04 2.21 16.11
N ILE A 680 6.90 2.93 17.23
CA ILE A 680 5.82 3.89 17.42
C ILE A 680 6.21 5.26 16.87
N LEU A 681 5.47 5.76 15.88
CA LEU A 681 5.77 7.01 15.17
C LEU A 681 5.25 8.25 15.89
N SER A 682 3.97 8.22 16.25
CA SER A 682 3.34 9.36 16.92
C SER A 682 2.08 8.91 17.68
N HIS A 683 2.16 8.98 19.00
CA HIS A 683 1.05 8.71 19.89
C HIS A 683 1.10 9.66 21.09
N ALA A 684 -0.04 10.30 21.41
CA ALA A 684 -0.10 11.35 22.42
C ALA A 684 0.02 10.80 23.86
N THR A 685 -0.38 9.56 24.08
CA THR A 685 -0.40 8.90 25.40
C THR A 685 0.46 7.64 25.40
N THR A 686 0.58 6.96 26.54
CA THR A 686 1.28 5.68 26.64
C THR A 686 0.41 4.54 26.13
N ILE A 687 0.97 3.66 25.30
CA ILE A 687 0.31 2.42 24.88
C ILE A 687 0.55 1.34 25.95
N LYS A 688 -0.51 0.64 26.32
CA LYS A 688 -0.52 -0.42 27.35
C LYS A 688 -1.21 -1.68 26.81
N PRO A 689 -1.02 -2.83 27.47
CA PRO A 689 -1.82 -4.01 27.16
C PRO A 689 -3.32 -3.70 27.19
N LYS A 690 -4.09 -4.41 26.35
CA LYS A 690 -5.52 -4.18 26.03
C LYS A 690 -5.82 -2.98 25.14
N TYR A 691 -4.83 -2.19 24.75
CA TYR A 691 -5.02 -1.17 23.72
C TYR A 691 -5.44 -1.83 22.40
N GLN A 692 -6.43 -1.25 21.74
CA GLN A 692 -6.99 -1.74 20.49
C GLN A 692 -6.83 -0.69 19.41
N ALA A 693 -6.36 -1.08 18.23
CA ALA A 693 -6.61 -0.28 17.04
C ALA A 693 -6.56 -1.12 15.77
N MET A 694 -6.71 -0.43 14.63
CA MET A 694 -6.74 -1.06 13.34
C MET A 694 -5.33 -1.48 12.93
N LEU A 695 -5.17 -2.75 12.59
CA LEU A 695 -3.97 -3.27 11.99
C LEU A 695 -4.20 -3.55 10.52
N HIS A 696 -3.24 -3.15 9.70
CA HIS A 696 -3.17 -3.56 8.30
C HIS A 696 -1.96 -4.46 8.06
N VAL A 697 -2.20 -5.58 7.40
CA VAL A 697 -1.17 -6.53 6.95
C VAL A 697 -1.49 -6.94 5.52
N GLY A 698 -0.74 -6.41 4.55
CA GLY A 698 -1.09 -6.57 3.13
C GLY A 698 -2.53 -6.11 2.84
N ALA A 699 -3.35 -7.02 2.31
CA ALA A 699 -4.77 -6.76 2.03
C ALA A 699 -5.71 -6.93 3.25
N VAL A 700 -5.20 -7.44 4.38
CA VAL A 700 -5.97 -7.62 5.62
C VAL A 700 -6.06 -6.28 6.35
N SER A 701 -7.27 -5.95 6.83
CA SER A 701 -7.55 -4.75 7.64
C SER A 701 -8.54 -5.12 8.73
N GLN A 702 -8.08 -5.19 9.99
CA GLN A 702 -8.88 -5.65 11.12
C GLN A 702 -8.40 -5.05 12.44
N THR A 703 -9.33 -4.87 13.38
CA THR A 703 -8.99 -4.47 14.75
C THR A 703 -8.20 -5.56 15.48
N CYS A 704 -7.08 -5.15 16.07
CA CYS A 704 -6.23 -5.99 16.90
C CYS A 704 -6.13 -5.41 18.31
N ALA A 705 -6.10 -6.29 19.29
CA ALA A 705 -5.79 -5.95 20.67
C ALA A 705 -4.34 -6.30 20.99
N ILE A 706 -3.65 -5.46 21.75
CA ILE A 706 -2.34 -5.78 22.31
C ILE A 706 -2.54 -6.66 23.54
N ILE A 707 -2.00 -7.87 23.53
CA ILE A 707 -2.12 -8.83 24.64
C ILE A 707 -0.98 -8.63 25.64
N ASP A 708 0.25 -8.57 25.14
CA ASP A 708 1.45 -8.46 25.93
C ASP A 708 2.49 -7.58 25.21
N ILE A 709 3.38 -7.01 26.01
CA ILE A 709 4.41 -6.08 25.57
C ILE A 709 5.69 -6.46 26.33
N ASP A 710 6.84 -6.32 25.68
CA ASP A 710 8.16 -6.52 26.30
C ASP A 710 8.46 -5.62 27.52
N ARG A 711 7.67 -4.57 27.73
CA ARG A 711 7.79 -3.55 28.78
C ARG A 711 6.42 -3.11 29.28
N ASP A 712 6.38 -2.32 30.35
CA ASP A 712 5.13 -1.89 30.98
C ASP A 712 4.27 -0.94 30.12
N PHE A 713 4.91 -0.04 29.38
CA PHE A 713 4.25 0.89 28.49
C PHE A 713 5.18 1.33 27.35
N ILE A 714 4.59 1.63 26.19
CA ILE A 714 5.31 2.11 25.01
C ILE A 714 4.99 3.59 24.79
N ARG A 715 6.00 4.39 24.45
CA ARG A 715 5.88 5.80 24.09
C ARG A 715 6.29 6.03 22.63
N THR A 716 6.08 7.26 22.16
CA THR A 716 6.50 7.67 20.82
C THR A 716 8.03 7.57 20.68
N GLY A 717 8.49 6.98 19.58
CA GLY A 717 9.91 6.73 19.29
C GLY A 717 10.41 5.35 19.73
N ASP A 718 9.67 4.66 20.60
CA ASP A 718 10.11 3.37 21.13
C ASP A 718 10.00 2.26 20.06
N ARG A 719 11.03 1.41 20.03
CA ARG A 719 11.01 0.09 19.40
C ARG A 719 10.70 -0.96 20.47
N ALA A 720 9.69 -1.80 20.26
CA ALA A 720 9.24 -2.79 21.23
C ALA A 720 8.72 -4.08 20.57
N LEU A 721 8.85 -5.21 21.26
CA LEU A 721 8.17 -6.46 20.89
C LEU A 721 6.77 -6.48 21.50
N VAL A 722 5.77 -6.73 20.65
CA VAL A 722 4.35 -6.67 21.01
C VAL A 722 3.62 -7.91 20.49
N ALA A 723 2.87 -8.56 21.37
CA ALA A 723 1.95 -9.63 21.02
C ALA A 723 0.57 -9.06 20.67
N PHE A 724 0.11 -9.33 19.46
CA PHE A 724 -1.19 -8.88 18.95
C PHE A 724 -2.18 -10.05 18.88
N ARG A 725 -3.46 -9.76 19.13
CA ARG A 725 -4.60 -10.66 18.87
C ARG A 725 -5.60 -10.02 17.94
N PHE A 726 -5.92 -10.70 16.84
CA PHE A 726 -7.04 -10.40 15.98
C PHE A 726 -8.37 -10.63 16.70
N ILE A 727 -9.23 -9.61 16.76
CA ILE A 727 -10.49 -9.69 17.54
C ILE A 727 -11.56 -10.51 16.81
N GLN A 728 -11.73 -10.30 15.50
CA GLN A 728 -12.85 -10.84 14.73
C GLN A 728 -12.57 -12.27 14.24
N ARG A 729 -11.52 -12.45 13.43
CA ARG A 729 -11.21 -13.72 12.75
C ARG A 729 -9.70 -13.99 12.68
N PRO A 730 -9.29 -15.27 12.62
CA PRO A 730 -7.91 -15.64 12.28
C PRO A 730 -7.58 -15.20 10.85
N GLU A 731 -6.33 -14.85 10.62
CA GLU A 731 -5.84 -14.45 9.29
C GLU A 731 -4.59 -15.28 8.95
N PHE A 732 -4.31 -15.41 7.65
CA PHE A 732 -3.08 -16.04 7.18
C PHE A 732 -1.93 -15.01 7.28
N LEU A 733 -0.91 -15.35 8.04
CA LEU A 733 0.25 -14.50 8.29
C LEU A 733 1.54 -15.27 8.05
N SER A 734 2.58 -14.56 7.63
CA SER A 734 3.93 -15.08 7.48
C SER A 734 4.94 -14.22 8.26
N VAL A 735 6.02 -14.85 8.72
CA VAL A 735 7.15 -14.12 9.31
C VAL A 735 7.72 -13.15 8.27
N GLY A 736 8.02 -11.93 8.70
CA GLY A 736 8.52 -10.85 7.84
C GLY A 736 7.43 -10.01 7.16
N ASP A 737 6.14 -10.32 7.38
CA ASP A 737 5.07 -9.46 6.88
C ASP A 737 5.09 -8.10 7.58
N ARG A 738 4.91 -7.03 6.81
CA ARG A 738 4.89 -5.65 7.31
C ARG A 738 3.53 -5.36 7.91
N ILE A 739 3.54 -4.74 9.08
CA ILE A 739 2.33 -4.33 9.79
C ILE A 739 2.27 -2.82 9.91
N LEU A 740 1.07 -2.27 9.72
CA LEU A 740 0.80 -0.84 9.88
C LEU A 740 -0.32 -0.66 10.90
N PHE A 741 0.01 0.02 12.00
CA PHE A 741 -0.89 0.25 13.13
C PHE A 741 -1.51 1.65 13.06
N ARG A 742 -2.84 1.74 13.14
CA ARG A 742 -3.60 2.97 12.86
C ARG A 742 -4.78 3.19 13.81
N GLU A 743 -4.93 4.44 14.21
CA GLU A 743 -6.07 4.98 14.98
C GLU A 743 -6.41 6.36 14.40
N GLY A 744 -7.22 6.36 13.33
CA GLY A 744 -7.41 7.51 12.44
C GLY A 744 -6.18 7.80 11.58
N ARG A 745 -5.06 8.18 12.20
CA ARG A 745 -3.73 8.37 11.59
C ARG A 745 -2.80 7.19 11.85
N THR A 746 -1.67 7.16 11.15
CA THR A 746 -0.62 6.16 11.35
C THR A 746 0.08 6.38 12.69
N LYS A 747 0.04 5.34 13.52
CA LYS A 747 0.54 5.37 14.90
C LYS A 747 1.86 4.61 15.04
N GLY A 748 2.00 3.49 14.33
CA GLY A 748 3.20 2.66 14.40
C GLY A 748 3.37 1.78 13.17
N LEU A 749 4.60 1.31 13.00
CA LEU A 749 5.03 0.36 11.98
C LEU A 749 5.53 -0.89 12.66
N GLY A 750 5.56 -2.00 11.96
CA GLY A 750 6.27 -3.17 12.47
C GLY A 750 6.47 -4.25 11.46
N ILE A 751 7.08 -5.33 11.95
CA ILE A 751 7.31 -6.56 11.21
C ILE A 751 6.91 -7.76 12.07
N VAL A 752 6.21 -8.71 11.47
CA VAL A 752 5.89 -9.98 12.14
C VAL A 752 7.18 -10.75 12.38
N LYS A 753 7.49 -11.01 13.65
CA LYS A 753 8.66 -11.80 14.06
C LYS A 753 8.31 -13.27 14.23
N GLU A 754 7.17 -13.53 14.86
CA GLU A 754 6.70 -14.88 15.13
C GLU A 754 5.19 -14.94 14.90
N VAL A 755 4.72 -16.04 14.32
CA VAL A 755 3.31 -16.20 13.92
C VAL A 755 2.44 -16.80 15.01
N SER A 756 3.02 -17.18 16.15
CA SER A 756 2.31 -17.70 17.31
C SER A 756 2.83 -17.05 18.58
N TYR A 757 1.96 -16.85 19.56
CA TYR A 757 2.31 -16.37 20.89
C TYR A 757 2.00 -17.44 21.93
N ASP A 758 2.96 -17.74 22.81
CA ASP A 758 2.76 -18.64 23.96
C ASP A 758 2.58 -17.79 25.23
N PRO A 759 1.40 -17.81 25.87
CA PRO A 759 1.18 -17.05 27.11
C PRO A 759 2.05 -17.51 28.28
N ASN A 760 2.62 -18.72 28.23
CA ASN A 760 3.53 -19.23 29.27
C ASN A 760 4.93 -18.63 29.18
N VAL A 761 5.27 -18.01 28.05
CA VAL A 761 6.55 -17.33 27.82
C VAL A 761 6.25 -15.85 27.57
N PRO A 762 5.96 -15.06 28.63
CA PRO A 762 5.63 -13.65 28.46
C PRO A 762 6.80 -12.91 27.79
N LEU A 763 6.46 -11.87 27.03
CA LEU A 763 7.45 -11.06 26.31
C LEU A 763 8.29 -10.24 27.29
N ASN A 764 7.69 -9.77 28.39
CA ASN A 764 8.41 -9.03 29.42
C ASN A 764 9.27 -10.00 30.27
N PRO A 765 10.62 -9.85 30.27
CA PRO A 765 11.51 -10.71 31.05
C PRO A 765 11.25 -10.64 32.56
N GLU A 766 10.78 -9.51 33.11
CA GLU A 766 10.47 -9.35 34.53
C GLU A 766 9.24 -10.16 34.96
N LYS A 767 8.33 -10.46 34.03
CA LYS A 767 7.18 -11.34 34.27
C LYS A 767 7.54 -12.83 34.20
N ARG A 768 8.70 -13.19 33.62
CA ARG A 768 9.17 -14.59 33.55
C ARG A 768 9.66 -15.11 34.90
N THR A 769 10.06 -14.22 35.80
CA THR A 769 10.65 -14.55 37.11
C THR A 769 9.63 -14.72 38.25
N ALA A 770 8.32 -14.63 37.98
CA ALA A 770 7.30 -14.93 38.99
C ALA A 770 6.91 -16.42 38.91
N PRO A 771 7.42 -17.30 39.80
CA PRO A 771 6.90 -18.66 39.89
C PRO A 771 5.43 -18.61 40.30
N SER A 772 4.63 -19.49 39.72
CA SER A 772 3.22 -19.70 40.03
C SER A 772 3.02 -20.13 41.49
N THR A 773 2.98 -19.19 42.43
CA THR A 773 2.43 -19.42 43.77
C THR A 773 0.91 -19.26 43.72
N ASP A 774 0.23 -20.23 43.10
CA ASP A 774 -1.22 -20.40 43.33
C ASP A 774 -1.65 -21.84 43.05
N GLN A 775 -1.09 -22.77 43.83
CA GLN A 775 -1.74 -24.04 44.13
C GLN A 775 -1.60 -24.29 45.63
N GLY A 776 -2.73 -24.29 46.33
CA GLY A 776 -2.83 -24.86 47.68
C GLY A 776 -3.24 -23.90 48.78
N LYS A 777 -4.43 -23.28 48.69
CA LYS A 777 -5.28 -23.00 49.87
C LYS A 777 -6.77 -23.04 49.49
N THR A 778 -7.35 -24.23 49.55
CA THR A 778 -8.76 -24.43 49.93
C THR A 778 -8.83 -25.80 50.61
N ALA A 779 -8.99 -25.76 51.94
CA ALA A 779 -9.56 -26.81 52.75
C ALA A 779 -10.97 -26.36 53.14
#